data_AF-A0A173R9I1-F1
#
_entry.id   AF-A0A173R9I1-F1
#
_cell.length_a   1.000
_cell.length_b   1.000
_cell.length_c   1.000
_cell.angle_alpha   90.00
_cell.angle_beta   90.00
_cell.angle_gamma   90.00
#
_symmetry.space_group_name_H-M   'P 1'
#
loop_
_entity.id
_entity.type
_entity.pdbx_description
1 polymer ?
#
loop_
_entity_poly.entity_id
_entity_poly.type
_entity_poly.pdbx_seq_one_letter_code
_entity_poly.pdbx_strand_id
1 'polypeptide(L)'
;MPGYTCKIVIEDTHPPVWRRVIVPDQITFFELHKIIQILFDWDDAHLHGFHIPSDDIVIDDEGGFDLWGNHYNDFDTNIDFFFKNYKWIRYIYDFGDDWRHKINIEKYEPDYEERSPKLVKYKGDNFMEDSGGVWNWEMNEEVSSFDREFVESQFRQMVFPKHKQKDEIKILNEQDKIDILNGFFDEISKMPENDLEDVLKNAWQDMYLEETKGNLDNRSEEWKDHIKKNGKVKLCVSSKTQKELLENLSEDQSSDYCKYLRIPKNRSKSHMERISSISDTLREHPEYVLYVMNQDEYDGLKQWMDHSNNNIIDISYDEADICAKAFVLGFGEYEIKDDIAEVHLASDLKEYIDVLDQKTEDEIYTKIETFDDRVGRLMQLYCVIELEELYKIYKKTYDPKQGKREFFRYVYWRGRMNDLLNTYQEPDGTAYVAMHGMDIHKIIEKREIYAKDLPFNEFPEWEINELTDNIANRAEAINILFVMLQEQFRMPEQETSEILFNTISSVMSGDTLDVIIENIKTRVNKTWTPDIYAEMWNMISDLMIELELPILKARSRDEYAMEQEMSPWSIGMLSDKENFKNTKQQHLYEFPRSIQERLYNIESTGMKEDIDKLFAYKEENRICSEEFLYMLSSSCIVYGYIKEARSLIKELKNSSTAGKKIAKLLEIEIDQYDNVMDMWDF
;
A
#
# COMPACT_ATOMS: atom_id res chain seq x y z
N MET A 1 -6.31 44.07 5.27
CA MET A 1 -5.93 42.90 4.46
C MET A 1 -7.03 41.87 4.55
N PRO A 2 -7.59 41.41 3.43
CA PRO A 2 -8.84 40.65 3.43
C PRO A 2 -8.74 39.31 4.18
N GLY A 3 -9.90 38.69 4.43
CA GLY A 3 -9.98 37.36 5.03
C GLY A 3 -11.25 36.62 4.66
N TYR A 4 -11.43 35.41 5.18
CA TYR A 4 -12.64 34.62 5.03
C TYR A 4 -13.28 34.35 6.38
N THR A 5 -14.58 34.60 6.49
CA THR A 5 -15.36 34.07 7.62
C THR A 5 -15.77 32.64 7.31
N CYS A 6 -15.35 31.72 8.17
CA CYS A 6 -15.68 30.31 8.06
C CYS A 6 -16.32 29.80 9.36
N LYS A 7 -17.21 28.83 9.24
CA LYS A 7 -17.78 28.08 10.36
C LYS A 7 -17.30 26.64 10.30
N ILE A 8 -16.47 26.26 11.26
CA ILE A 8 -15.89 24.92 11.41
C ILE A 8 -16.73 24.15 12.42
N VAL A 9 -17.25 22.99 12.01
CA VAL A 9 -18.19 22.18 12.80
C VAL A 9 -17.61 20.77 12.90
N ILE A 10 -17.51 20.21 14.11
CA ILE A 10 -17.22 18.77 14.27
C ILE A 10 -18.46 18.00 13.82
N GLU A 11 -18.30 17.15 12.81
CA GLU A 11 -19.39 16.33 12.26
C GLU A 11 -19.95 15.38 13.34
N ASP A 12 -21.22 15.01 13.21
CA ASP A 12 -21.89 13.99 14.06
C ASP A 12 -22.00 14.29 15.59
N THR A 13 -21.59 15.47 16.07
CA THR A 13 -21.68 15.86 17.50
C THR A 13 -23.06 16.35 17.97
N HIS A 14 -23.47 15.94 19.18
CA HIS A 14 -24.73 16.34 19.83
C HIS A 14 -24.53 16.61 21.34
N PRO A 15 -24.68 17.85 21.85
CA PRO A 15 -25.00 19.09 21.12
C PRO A 15 -23.88 19.50 20.16
N PRO A 16 -24.19 20.29 19.11
CA PRO A 16 -23.21 20.58 18.06
C PRO A 16 -22.05 21.43 18.58
N VAL A 17 -20.83 20.97 18.33
CA VAL A 17 -19.58 21.67 18.63
C VAL A 17 -19.08 22.41 17.38
N TRP A 18 -18.93 23.73 17.47
CA TRP A 18 -18.46 24.54 16.33
C TRP A 18 -17.78 25.84 16.75
N ARG A 19 -16.97 26.36 15.82
CA ARG A 19 -16.24 27.62 15.93
C ARG A 19 -16.49 28.45 14.66
N ARG A 20 -16.76 29.74 14.81
CA ARG A 20 -16.81 30.69 13.69
C ARG A 20 -15.63 31.62 13.82
N VAL A 21 -14.79 31.63 12.81
CA VAL A 21 -13.49 32.31 12.78
C VAL A 21 -13.37 33.13 11.50
N ILE A 22 -12.68 34.25 11.58
CA ILE A 22 -12.15 34.95 10.40
C ILE A 22 -10.70 34.51 10.26
N VAL A 23 -10.35 33.91 9.12
CA VAL A 23 -8.97 33.56 8.77
C VAL A 23 -8.44 34.56 7.74
N PRO A 24 -7.18 35.01 7.81
CA PRO A 24 -6.62 35.89 6.79
C PRO A 24 -6.63 35.23 5.41
N ASP A 25 -6.76 36.02 4.35
CA ASP A 25 -6.53 35.52 3.00
C ASP A 25 -5.03 35.23 2.79
N GLN A 26 -4.74 34.48 1.73
CA GLN A 26 -3.38 34.16 1.34
C GLN A 26 -2.56 33.41 2.40
N ILE A 27 -3.24 32.59 3.22
CA ILE A 27 -2.62 31.60 4.11
C ILE A 27 -2.57 30.24 3.42
N THR A 28 -1.73 29.33 3.92
CA THR A 28 -1.66 27.95 3.42
C THR A 28 -2.68 27.05 4.13
N PHE A 29 -2.91 25.84 3.62
CA PHE A 29 -3.73 24.85 4.30
C PHE A 29 -3.09 24.37 5.61
N PHE A 30 -1.76 24.29 5.67
CA PHE A 30 -1.03 24.03 6.92
C PHE A 30 -1.28 25.12 7.98
N GLU A 31 -1.24 26.39 7.58
CA GLU A 31 -1.56 27.51 8.49
C GLU A 31 -3.02 27.46 8.95
N LEU A 32 -3.95 27.08 8.06
CA LEU A 32 -5.35 26.83 8.42
C LEU A 32 -5.47 25.67 9.43
N HIS A 33 -4.72 24.59 9.25
CA HIS A 33 -4.66 23.47 10.19
C HIS A 33 -4.22 23.95 11.59
N LYS A 34 -3.14 24.74 11.71
CA LYS A 34 -2.71 25.32 13.01
C LYS A 34 -3.79 26.18 13.67
N ILE A 35 -4.58 26.92 12.88
CA ILE A 35 -5.72 27.68 13.40
C ILE A 35 -6.78 26.73 13.97
N ILE A 36 -7.06 25.62 13.30
CA ILE A 36 -8.05 24.63 13.73
C ILE A 36 -7.58 23.94 15.02
N GLN A 37 -6.32 23.52 15.12
CA GLN A 37 -5.75 22.91 16.33
C GLN A 37 -5.97 23.79 17.57
N ILE A 38 -5.67 25.08 17.48
CA ILE A 38 -5.90 26.04 18.59
C ILE A 38 -7.39 26.24 18.88
N LEU A 39 -8.26 26.20 17.87
CA LEU A 39 -9.69 26.36 18.04
C LEU A 39 -10.35 25.21 18.84
N PHE A 40 -9.75 24.02 18.77
CA PHE A 40 -10.24 22.82 19.43
C PHE A 40 -9.33 22.32 20.57
N ASP A 41 -8.25 23.05 20.88
CA ASP A 41 -7.31 22.77 21.98
C ASP A 41 -6.69 21.37 21.88
N TRP A 42 -6.21 21.06 20.67
CA TRP A 42 -5.47 19.84 20.35
C TRP A 42 -3.97 20.10 20.23
N ASP A 43 -3.19 19.05 20.46
CA ASP A 43 -1.75 19.03 20.62
C ASP A 43 -0.99 18.82 19.31
N ASP A 44 -1.71 18.64 18.19
CA ASP A 44 -1.14 18.39 16.87
C ASP A 44 -0.22 17.14 16.85
N ALA A 45 -0.65 16.09 17.55
CA ALA A 45 0.09 14.83 17.72
C ALA A 45 -0.19 13.79 16.61
N HIS A 46 -1.16 14.03 15.73
CA HIS A 46 -1.63 13.06 14.74
C HIS A 46 -1.67 13.63 13.31
N LEU A 47 -1.74 12.72 12.32
CA LEU A 47 -1.89 13.08 10.92
C LEU A 47 -3.19 13.84 10.65
N HIS A 48 -3.18 14.66 9.61
CA HIS A 48 -4.33 15.45 9.20
C HIS A 48 -4.40 15.61 7.69
N GLY A 49 -5.59 15.98 7.20
CA GLY A 49 -5.76 16.28 5.79
C GLY A 49 -7.04 17.05 5.52
N PHE A 50 -7.09 17.69 4.36
CA PHE A 50 -8.27 18.36 3.84
C PHE A 50 -8.78 17.62 2.62
N HIS A 51 -10.11 17.49 2.52
CA HIS A 51 -10.75 16.85 1.38
C HIS A 51 -11.85 17.74 0.82
N ILE A 52 -11.89 17.87 -0.50
CA ILE A 52 -12.95 18.54 -1.25
C ILE A 52 -13.75 17.45 -1.98
N PRO A 53 -14.88 16.98 -1.41
CA PRO A 53 -15.50 15.76 -1.89
C PRO A 53 -16.16 15.87 -3.27
N SER A 54 -16.40 17.08 -3.79
CA SER A 54 -17.07 17.25 -5.08
C SER A 54 -16.18 16.92 -6.27
N ASP A 55 -14.88 17.25 -6.16
CA ASP A 55 -13.90 17.05 -7.23
C ASP A 55 -12.80 16.07 -6.80
N ASP A 56 -13.03 15.39 -5.67
CA ASP A 56 -12.14 14.41 -5.05
C ASP A 56 -10.69 14.89 -4.89
N ILE A 57 -10.56 16.13 -4.40
CA ILE A 57 -9.25 16.76 -4.18
C ILE A 57 -8.84 16.54 -2.73
N VAL A 58 -7.63 16.01 -2.54
CA VAL A 58 -6.97 15.81 -1.25
C VAL A 58 -5.87 16.86 -1.08
N ILE A 59 -5.75 17.41 0.12
CA ILE A 59 -4.70 18.37 0.47
C ILE A 59 -4.15 18.02 1.86
N ASP A 60 -2.94 17.52 1.94
CA ASP A 60 -2.27 17.07 3.18
C ASP A 60 -0.74 17.25 3.08
N ASP A 61 -0.01 16.79 4.08
CA ASP A 61 1.45 16.88 4.16
C ASP A 61 2.17 15.91 3.21
N GLU A 62 1.49 14.85 2.75
CA GLU A 62 1.97 13.88 1.77
C GLU A 62 1.80 14.34 0.31
N GLY A 63 1.08 15.46 0.08
CA GLY A 63 0.90 16.02 -1.25
C GLY A 63 2.21 16.29 -1.98
N GLY A 64 2.34 15.77 -3.22
CA GLY A 64 3.55 15.79 -4.03
C GLY A 64 3.27 15.92 -5.54
N PHE A 65 4.20 15.48 -6.40
CA PHE A 65 4.00 15.51 -7.86
C PHE A 65 2.88 14.54 -8.25
N ASP A 66 1.66 15.06 -8.34
CA ASP A 66 0.48 14.33 -8.77
C ASP A 66 0.20 14.57 -10.25
N LEU A 67 0.31 13.51 -11.05
CA LEU A 67 0.03 13.50 -12.49
C LEU A 67 -1.45 13.79 -12.80
N TRP A 68 -2.37 13.58 -11.85
CA TRP A 68 -3.82 13.68 -12.01
C TRP A 68 -4.44 14.96 -11.46
N GLY A 69 -3.65 15.81 -10.79
CA GLY A 69 -4.02 17.17 -10.37
C GLY A 69 -5.08 17.28 -9.28
N ASN A 70 -5.26 16.22 -8.48
CA ASN A 70 -6.21 16.13 -7.37
C ASN A 70 -5.56 15.92 -6.00
N HIS A 71 -4.24 15.89 -5.87
CA HIS A 71 -3.51 15.84 -4.60
C HIS A 71 -2.54 17.02 -4.48
N TYR A 72 -2.63 17.77 -3.39
CA TYR A 72 -1.84 18.99 -3.19
C TYR A 72 -1.18 19.01 -1.82
N ASN A 73 0.03 19.57 -1.74
CA ASN A 73 0.73 19.72 -0.47
C ASN A 73 0.13 20.88 0.36
N ASP A 74 -0.17 20.66 1.63
CA ASP A 74 -0.81 21.66 2.49
C ASP A 74 0.12 22.83 2.90
N PHE A 75 1.44 22.63 2.96
CA PHE A 75 2.43 23.67 3.25
C PHE A 75 2.56 24.68 2.11
N ASP A 76 2.39 24.22 0.87
CA ASP A 76 2.61 25.03 -0.33
C ASP A 76 1.31 25.54 -0.98
N THR A 77 0.17 24.94 -0.63
CA THR A 77 -1.12 25.24 -1.25
C THR A 77 -1.86 26.35 -0.52
N ASN A 78 -2.24 27.37 -1.27
CA ASN A 78 -2.97 28.52 -0.77
C ASN A 78 -4.48 28.24 -0.68
N ILE A 79 -5.13 28.70 0.39
CA ILE A 79 -6.57 28.47 0.59
C ILE A 79 -7.45 29.24 -0.42
N ASP A 80 -6.97 30.33 -1.02
CA ASP A 80 -7.81 31.32 -1.71
C ASP A 80 -8.60 30.73 -2.88
N PHE A 81 -7.97 29.90 -3.70
CA PHE A 81 -8.64 29.30 -4.85
C PHE A 81 -9.79 28.40 -4.39
N PHE A 82 -9.55 27.55 -3.40
CA PHE A 82 -10.53 26.61 -2.90
C PHE A 82 -11.65 27.32 -2.16
N PHE A 83 -11.34 28.33 -1.35
CA PHE A 83 -12.34 29.09 -0.61
C PHE A 83 -13.23 29.96 -1.53
N LYS A 84 -12.74 30.33 -2.73
CA LYS A 84 -13.54 31.03 -3.75
C LYS A 84 -14.45 30.10 -4.54
N ASN A 85 -14.01 28.87 -4.81
CA ASN A 85 -14.69 27.96 -5.73
C ASN A 85 -15.57 26.92 -5.03
N TYR A 86 -15.30 26.59 -3.77
CA TYR A 86 -16.07 25.61 -3.00
C TYR A 86 -16.86 26.26 -1.86
N LYS A 87 -18.02 25.68 -1.55
CA LYS A 87 -18.87 26.14 -0.44
C LYS A 87 -18.42 25.59 0.91
N TRP A 88 -17.76 24.45 0.90
CA TRP A 88 -17.26 23.78 2.09
C TRP A 88 -16.11 22.85 1.75
N ILE A 89 -15.28 22.57 2.75
CA ILE A 89 -14.12 21.67 2.70
C ILE A 89 -14.18 20.81 3.97
N ARG A 90 -13.79 19.54 3.87
CA ARG A 90 -13.62 18.67 5.04
C ARG A 90 -12.19 18.80 5.56
N TYR A 91 -12.02 18.86 6.87
CA TYR A 91 -10.75 18.69 7.55
C TYR A 91 -10.84 17.46 8.44
N ILE A 92 -9.89 16.54 8.31
CA ILE A 92 -9.81 15.30 9.09
C ILE A 92 -8.55 15.40 9.94
N TYR A 93 -8.67 15.10 11.23
CA TYR A 93 -7.58 15.05 12.18
C TYR A 93 -7.61 13.72 12.91
N ASP A 94 -6.44 13.12 13.12
CA ASP A 94 -6.27 11.78 13.67
C ASP A 94 -7.02 10.71 12.86
N PHE A 95 -6.30 10.03 11.96
CA PHE A 95 -6.88 8.99 11.11
C PHE A 95 -7.24 7.70 11.87
N GLY A 96 -6.82 7.56 13.13
CA GLY A 96 -7.30 6.52 14.03
C GLY A 96 -8.69 6.85 14.57
N ASP A 97 -8.84 8.02 15.19
CA ASP A 97 -10.10 8.47 15.81
C ASP A 97 -11.13 9.08 14.83
N ASP A 98 -10.70 9.45 13.63
CA ASP A 98 -11.49 10.03 12.53
C ASP A 98 -12.25 11.32 12.92
N TRP A 99 -11.55 12.31 13.48
CA TRP A 99 -12.15 13.61 13.83
C TRP A 99 -12.42 14.46 12.58
N ARG A 100 -13.65 14.34 12.06
CA ARG A 100 -14.10 15.05 10.86
C ARG A 100 -14.70 16.41 11.17
N HIS A 101 -14.19 17.43 10.50
CA HIS A 101 -14.65 18.82 10.59
C HIS A 101 -15.16 19.31 9.25
N LYS A 102 -16.34 19.89 9.27
CA LYS A 102 -16.90 20.59 8.12
C LYS A 102 -16.59 22.08 8.19
N ILE A 103 -15.68 22.54 7.34
CA ILE A 103 -15.35 23.96 7.17
C ILE A 103 -16.31 24.57 6.16
N ASN A 104 -17.29 25.34 6.64
CA ASN A 104 -18.24 26.05 5.79
C ASN A 104 -17.70 27.46 5.51
N ILE A 105 -17.48 27.79 4.24
CA ILE A 105 -17.00 29.11 3.83
C ILE A 105 -18.21 30.03 3.68
N GLU A 106 -18.37 30.98 4.62
CA GLU A 106 -19.59 31.79 4.70
C GLU A 106 -19.50 33.07 3.86
N LYS A 107 -18.36 33.77 3.92
CA LYS A 107 -18.15 35.04 3.19
C LYS A 107 -16.68 35.45 3.12
N TYR A 108 -16.33 36.17 2.06
CA TYR A 108 -15.07 36.92 1.96
C TYR A 108 -15.23 38.31 2.59
N GLU A 109 -14.25 38.74 3.38
CA GLU A 109 -14.22 39.96 4.18
C GLU A 109 -13.11 40.89 3.64
N PRO A 110 -13.41 41.80 2.69
CA PRO A 110 -12.40 42.66 2.07
C PRO A 110 -11.78 43.68 3.04
N ASP A 111 -12.56 44.09 4.05
CA ASP A 111 -12.20 45.14 5.01
C ASP A 111 -11.60 44.59 6.33
N TYR A 112 -11.31 43.28 6.39
CA TYR A 112 -10.50 42.76 7.50
C TYR A 112 -9.14 43.47 7.46
N GLU A 113 -8.56 43.86 8.60
CA GLU A 113 -7.30 44.64 8.61
C GLU A 113 -6.13 43.87 9.24
N GLU A 114 -6.42 42.81 10.00
CA GLU A 114 -5.45 42.01 10.75
C GLU A 114 -4.89 40.86 9.87
N ARG A 115 -3.68 40.39 10.15
CA ARG A 115 -3.13 39.13 9.57
C ARG A 115 -3.06 37.99 10.57
N SER A 116 -3.80 38.15 11.67
CA SER A 116 -4.09 37.11 12.65
C SER A 116 -5.51 36.58 12.44
N PRO A 117 -5.79 35.33 12.83
CA PRO A 117 -7.15 34.81 12.88
C PRO A 117 -7.96 35.50 13.99
N LYS A 118 -9.28 35.52 13.87
CA LYS A 118 -10.17 36.14 14.86
C LYS A 118 -11.39 35.29 15.12
N LEU A 119 -11.51 34.81 16.36
CA LEU A 119 -12.71 34.12 16.82
C LEU A 119 -13.89 35.09 16.86
N VAL A 120 -14.99 34.70 16.21
CA VAL A 120 -16.22 35.52 16.12
C VAL A 120 -17.28 34.99 17.07
N LYS A 121 -17.55 33.67 17.03
CA LYS A 121 -18.54 32.98 17.87
C LYS A 121 -18.15 31.50 18.01
N TYR A 122 -18.67 30.84 19.05
CA TYR A 122 -18.46 29.41 19.28
C TYR A 122 -19.68 28.80 19.98
N LYS A 123 -19.74 27.46 20.00
CA LYS A 123 -20.68 26.67 20.80
C LYS A 123 -20.07 25.28 21.06
N GLY A 124 -20.30 24.75 22.26
CA GLY A 124 -19.84 23.41 22.65
C GLY A 124 -18.40 23.43 23.17
N ASP A 125 -18.12 22.58 24.15
CA ASP A 125 -16.80 22.36 24.71
C ASP A 125 -15.93 21.51 23.75
N ASN A 126 -14.63 21.44 24.01
CA ASN A 126 -13.68 20.68 23.19
C ASN A 126 -13.65 19.21 23.63
N PHE A 127 -13.39 18.31 22.69
CA PHE A 127 -13.05 16.92 23.00
C PHE A 127 -11.55 16.84 23.28
N MET A 128 -11.14 16.04 24.26
CA MET A 128 -9.72 15.81 24.53
C MET A 128 -9.08 15.00 23.39
N GLU A 129 -7.76 15.14 23.22
CA GLU A 129 -6.94 14.24 22.40
C GLU A 129 -7.18 12.78 22.80
N ASP A 130 -7.05 11.85 21.86
CA ASP A 130 -7.16 10.40 22.09
C ASP A 130 -8.47 9.93 22.75
N SER A 131 -9.57 10.70 22.66
CA SER A 131 -10.83 10.32 23.30
C SER A 131 -11.64 9.27 22.52
N GLY A 132 -11.09 8.69 21.45
CA GLY A 132 -11.68 7.58 20.69
C GLY A 132 -12.71 7.99 19.64
N GLY A 133 -12.65 9.23 19.16
CA GLY A 133 -13.58 9.76 18.15
C GLY A 133 -15.04 9.94 18.61
N VAL A 134 -15.87 10.50 17.73
CA VAL A 134 -17.29 10.79 18.02
C VAL A 134 -18.12 9.52 18.33
N TRP A 135 -17.65 8.33 17.96
CA TRP A 135 -18.36 7.05 18.12
C TRP A 135 -18.16 6.39 19.49
N ASN A 136 -17.14 6.79 20.26
CA ASN A 136 -16.84 6.22 21.58
C ASN A 136 -17.63 6.94 22.70
N TRP A 137 -18.91 6.61 22.82
CA TRP A 137 -19.85 7.23 23.77
C TRP A 137 -19.45 7.13 25.25
N GLU A 138 -18.57 6.20 25.66
CA GLU A 138 -18.09 6.06 27.04
C GLU A 138 -16.95 7.05 27.38
N MET A 139 -16.14 7.47 26.40
CA MET A 139 -15.04 8.44 26.58
C MET A 139 -15.41 9.87 26.16
N ASN A 140 -16.51 10.05 25.41
CA ASN A 140 -17.07 11.36 25.03
C ASN A 140 -17.54 12.24 26.22
N GLU A 141 -17.45 11.76 27.47
CA GLU A 141 -17.63 12.58 28.68
C GLU A 141 -16.36 13.38 29.04
N GLU A 142 -15.22 13.05 28.45
CA GLU A 142 -13.94 13.74 28.64
C GLU A 142 -13.88 14.98 27.72
N VAL A 143 -14.60 16.02 28.13
CA VAL A 143 -14.59 17.34 27.46
C VAL A 143 -13.79 18.36 28.26
N SER A 144 -13.01 19.19 27.56
CA SER A 144 -12.35 20.37 28.14
C SER A 144 -13.19 21.63 27.86
N SER A 145 -13.41 22.44 28.89
CA SER A 145 -14.18 23.68 28.74
C SER A 145 -13.51 24.60 27.73
N PHE A 146 -14.25 25.11 26.75
CA PHE A 146 -13.67 25.99 25.73
C PHE A 146 -13.12 27.29 26.34
N ASP A 147 -11.80 27.46 26.30
CA ASP A 147 -11.12 28.67 26.79
C ASP A 147 -11.00 29.72 25.69
N ARG A 148 -11.97 30.64 25.68
CA ARG A 148 -11.98 31.77 24.77
C ARG A 148 -10.76 32.69 24.94
N GLU A 149 -10.34 32.95 26.18
CA GLU A 149 -9.27 33.90 26.46
C GLU A 149 -7.93 33.35 25.98
N PHE A 150 -7.71 32.04 26.16
CA PHE A 150 -6.57 31.30 25.61
C PHE A 150 -6.55 31.41 24.08
N VAL A 151 -7.63 31.03 23.38
CA VAL A 151 -7.70 31.08 21.91
C VAL A 151 -7.44 32.50 21.39
N GLU A 152 -8.10 33.52 21.96
CA GLU A 152 -7.88 34.90 21.55
C GLU A 152 -6.44 35.37 21.86
N SER A 153 -5.78 34.82 22.88
CA SER A 153 -4.38 35.13 23.20
C SER A 153 -3.38 34.48 22.24
N GLN A 154 -3.62 33.25 21.80
CA GLN A 154 -2.81 32.56 20.80
C GLN A 154 -2.98 33.24 19.43
N PHE A 155 -4.22 33.55 19.06
CA PHE A 155 -4.53 34.23 17.80
C PHE A 155 -3.83 35.58 17.67
N ARG A 156 -3.72 36.36 18.75
CA ARG A 156 -2.96 37.63 18.75
C ARG A 156 -1.47 37.46 18.44
N GLN A 157 -0.92 36.26 18.67
CA GLN A 157 0.49 35.94 18.42
C GLN A 157 0.72 35.32 17.04
N MET A 158 -0.32 34.72 16.43
CA MET A 158 -0.28 34.13 15.10
C MET A 158 -0.44 35.20 14.01
N VAL A 159 0.65 35.86 13.64
CA VAL A 159 0.67 36.78 12.49
C VAL A 159 1.20 36.04 11.27
N PHE A 160 0.31 35.71 10.32
CA PHE A 160 0.69 34.94 9.14
C PHE A 160 1.29 35.83 8.04
N PRO A 161 2.37 35.38 7.35
CA PRO A 161 2.89 36.03 6.15
C PRO A 161 1.90 35.87 4.97
N LYS A 162 2.17 36.55 3.86
CA LYS A 162 1.36 36.39 2.64
C LYS A 162 2.03 35.35 1.76
N HIS A 163 1.32 34.28 1.48
CA HIS A 163 1.78 33.27 0.54
C HIS A 163 1.17 33.54 -0.84
N LYS A 164 2.00 33.46 -1.87
CA LYS A 164 1.49 33.35 -3.23
C LYS A 164 1.27 31.87 -3.50
N GLN A 165 0.23 31.56 -4.26
CA GLN A 165 0.09 30.24 -4.84
C GLN A 165 1.35 29.96 -5.69
N LYS A 166 2.11 28.93 -5.32
CA LYS A 166 3.38 28.56 -5.98
C LYS A 166 3.12 27.93 -7.35
N ASP A 167 2.22 26.96 -7.39
CA ASP A 167 1.89 26.20 -8.60
C ASP A 167 0.49 26.52 -9.13
N GLU A 168 0.33 26.49 -10.45
CA GLU A 168 -0.99 26.64 -11.07
C GLU A 168 -1.90 25.49 -10.63
N ILE A 169 -3.01 25.82 -9.96
CA ILE A 169 -3.99 24.82 -9.52
C ILE A 169 -4.70 24.30 -10.78
N LYS A 170 -4.40 23.05 -11.14
CA LYS A 170 -4.97 22.38 -12.31
C LYS A 170 -6.14 21.51 -11.87
N ILE A 171 -7.36 21.97 -12.11
CA ILE A 171 -8.52 21.08 -12.08
C ILE A 171 -8.58 20.40 -13.46
N LEU A 172 -7.99 19.21 -13.56
CA LEU A 172 -8.04 18.43 -14.80
C LEU A 172 -9.46 17.93 -15.04
N ASN A 173 -10.04 18.29 -16.18
CA ASN A 173 -11.27 17.64 -16.63
C ASN A 173 -10.95 16.27 -17.25
N GLU A 174 -11.98 15.45 -17.50
CA GLU A 174 -11.81 14.10 -18.07
C GLU A 174 -11.03 14.09 -19.39
N GLN A 175 -11.15 15.14 -20.21
CA GLN A 175 -10.44 15.23 -21.50
C GLN A 175 -8.95 15.55 -21.32
N ASP A 176 -8.59 16.39 -20.36
CA ASP A 176 -7.18 16.71 -20.07
C ASP A 176 -6.44 15.47 -19.53
N LYS A 177 -7.10 14.66 -18.70
CA LYS A 177 -6.58 13.38 -18.23
C LYS A 177 -6.35 12.41 -19.39
N ILE A 178 -7.30 12.32 -20.33
CA ILE A 178 -7.19 11.51 -21.55
C ILE A 178 -6.01 11.96 -22.43
N ASP A 179 -5.78 13.27 -22.57
CA ASP A 179 -4.71 13.80 -23.43
C ASP A 179 -3.31 13.57 -22.83
N ILE A 180 -3.18 13.62 -21.50
CA ILE A 180 -1.94 13.26 -20.78
C ILE A 180 -1.64 11.77 -20.93
N LEU A 181 -2.65 10.92 -20.72
CA LEU A 181 -2.57 9.48 -20.95
C LEU A 181 -2.13 9.17 -22.38
N ASN A 182 -2.75 9.81 -23.37
CA ASN A 182 -2.38 9.64 -24.77
C ASN A 182 -0.94 10.04 -25.04
N GLY A 183 -0.44 11.14 -24.46
CA GLY A 183 0.96 11.57 -24.61
C GLY A 183 1.96 10.57 -24.00
N PHE A 184 1.65 10.05 -22.82
CA PHE A 184 2.44 9.03 -22.13
C PHE A 184 2.47 7.70 -22.90
N PHE A 185 1.32 7.24 -23.41
CA PHE A 185 1.25 6.05 -24.27
C PHE A 185 1.95 6.24 -25.62
N ASP A 186 1.97 7.46 -26.16
CA ASP A 186 2.70 7.77 -27.39
C ASP A 186 4.23 7.75 -27.20
N GLU A 187 4.72 7.93 -25.98
CA GLU A 187 6.14 7.75 -25.63
C GLU A 187 6.47 6.28 -25.38
N ILE A 188 5.62 5.56 -24.63
CA ILE A 188 5.78 4.12 -24.34
C ILE A 188 5.71 3.28 -25.62
N SER A 189 4.76 3.56 -26.51
CA SER A 189 4.60 2.83 -27.77
C SER A 189 5.76 3.00 -28.76
N LYS A 190 6.69 3.93 -28.49
CA LYS A 190 7.90 4.16 -29.27
C LYS A 190 9.14 3.52 -28.63
N MET A 191 9.01 2.86 -27.47
CA MET A 191 10.11 2.21 -26.77
C MET A 191 10.41 0.81 -27.34
N PRO A 192 11.69 0.40 -27.42
CA PRO A 192 12.08 -0.99 -27.70
C PRO A 192 11.54 -1.97 -26.64
N GLU A 193 11.19 -3.21 -27.03
CA GLU A 193 10.63 -4.25 -26.14
C GLU A 193 11.47 -4.50 -24.87
N ASN A 194 12.80 -4.41 -24.95
CA ASN A 194 13.68 -4.60 -23.80
C ASN A 194 13.57 -3.48 -22.76
N ASP A 195 13.26 -2.25 -23.19
CA ASP A 195 13.09 -1.11 -22.30
C ASP A 195 11.72 -1.16 -21.60
N LEU A 196 10.72 -1.83 -22.21
CA LEU A 196 9.40 -2.08 -21.61
C LEU A 196 9.49 -3.09 -20.46
N GLU A 197 10.29 -4.15 -20.64
CA GLU A 197 10.61 -5.13 -19.59
C GLU A 197 11.33 -4.47 -18.41
N ASP A 198 12.30 -3.58 -18.68
CA ASP A 198 13.00 -2.82 -17.64
C ASP A 198 12.08 -1.77 -16.98
N VAL A 199 11.17 -1.12 -17.69
CA VAL A 199 10.18 -0.19 -17.10
C VAL A 199 9.18 -0.92 -16.21
N LEU A 200 8.71 -2.12 -16.60
CA LEU A 200 7.86 -2.94 -15.75
C LEU A 200 8.63 -3.47 -14.54
N LYS A 201 9.87 -3.91 -14.73
CA LYS A 201 10.74 -4.38 -13.64
C LYS A 201 11.10 -3.25 -12.66
N ASN A 202 11.29 -2.03 -13.16
CA ASN A 202 11.53 -0.84 -12.35
C ASN A 202 10.24 -0.35 -11.69
N ALA A 203 9.08 -0.39 -12.34
CA ALA A 203 7.79 -0.10 -11.70
C ALA A 203 7.48 -1.10 -10.56
N TRP A 204 7.90 -2.36 -10.73
CA TRP A 204 7.87 -3.39 -9.68
C TRP A 204 8.98 -3.23 -8.63
N GLN A 205 10.04 -2.45 -8.86
CA GLN A 205 11.01 -2.08 -7.83
C GLN A 205 10.58 -0.79 -7.10
N ASP A 206 10.04 0.18 -7.83
CA ASP A 206 9.57 1.47 -7.33
C ASP A 206 8.31 1.30 -6.47
N MET A 207 7.39 0.39 -6.81
CA MET A 207 6.26 0.00 -5.93
C MET A 207 6.70 -0.66 -4.61
N TYR A 208 7.90 -1.26 -4.56
CA TYR A 208 8.47 -1.82 -3.33
C TYR A 208 9.27 -0.79 -2.52
N LEU A 209 9.56 0.38 -3.11
CA LEU A 209 10.31 1.47 -2.48
C LEU A 209 9.42 2.54 -1.85
N GLU A 210 8.09 2.48 -2.03
CA GLU A 210 7.18 3.57 -1.60
C GLU A 210 6.57 3.44 -0.19
N GLU A 211 6.88 2.40 0.58
CA GLU A 211 6.52 2.35 2.02
C GLU A 211 7.75 2.16 2.91
N THR A 212 8.72 3.05 2.75
CA THR A 212 9.85 3.18 3.68
C THR A 212 9.38 3.89 4.95
N LYS A 213 9.02 3.18 6.03
CA LYS A 213 8.90 3.82 7.36
C LYS A 213 9.60 3.02 8.44
N GLY A 214 10.77 3.52 8.82
CA GLY A 214 11.57 3.09 9.96
C GLY A 214 12.24 4.32 10.56
N ASN A 215 12.28 4.42 11.90
CA ASN A 215 12.64 5.60 12.72
C ASN A 215 14.04 6.27 12.50
N LEU A 216 14.72 6.04 11.38
CA LEU A 216 15.66 6.99 10.77
C LEU A 216 14.93 8.10 9.96
N ASP A 217 13.61 7.97 9.79
CA ASP A 217 12.72 8.81 8.97
C ASP A 217 12.98 10.30 9.10
N ASN A 218 12.82 10.92 10.26
CA ASN A 218 12.81 12.40 10.30
C ASN A 218 14.12 13.05 9.80
N ARG A 219 15.30 12.43 10.03
CA ARG A 219 16.58 12.97 9.51
C ARG A 219 16.88 12.52 8.09
N SER A 220 16.39 11.37 7.66
CA SER A 220 16.52 10.93 6.27
C SER A 220 15.59 11.73 5.36
N GLU A 221 14.36 11.98 5.80
CA GLU A 221 13.37 12.86 5.17
C GLU A 221 13.85 14.30 5.14
N GLU A 222 14.29 14.86 6.27
CA GLU A 222 14.88 16.21 6.31
C GLU A 222 16.06 16.35 5.33
N TRP A 223 16.89 15.31 5.23
CA TRP A 223 17.98 15.24 4.27
C TRP A 223 17.48 15.20 2.82
N LYS A 224 16.59 14.26 2.49
CA LYS A 224 16.02 14.10 1.14
C LYS A 224 15.27 15.35 0.69
N ASP A 225 14.48 15.94 1.57
CA ASP A 225 13.75 17.19 1.32
C ASP A 225 14.68 18.36 1.07
N HIS A 226 15.75 18.49 1.85
CA HIS A 226 16.75 19.53 1.64
C HIS A 226 17.45 19.36 0.30
N ILE A 227 17.87 18.14 -0.06
CA ILE A 227 18.50 17.88 -1.36
C ILE A 227 17.52 18.16 -2.51
N LYS A 228 16.26 17.74 -2.39
CA LYS A 228 15.20 18.02 -3.39
C LYS A 228 14.99 19.52 -3.60
N LYS A 229 15.11 20.33 -2.55
CA LYS A 229 14.93 21.79 -2.61
C LYS A 229 16.17 22.54 -3.10
N ASN A 230 17.36 22.15 -2.63
CA ASN A 230 18.57 22.96 -2.75
C ASN A 230 19.71 22.30 -3.53
N GLY A 231 19.79 20.96 -3.54
CA GLY A 231 20.80 20.16 -4.25
C GLY A 231 22.25 20.34 -3.81
N LYS A 232 22.54 21.27 -2.88
CA LYS A 232 23.91 21.71 -2.58
C LYS A 232 24.44 21.09 -1.30
N VAL A 233 25.57 20.40 -1.46
CA VAL A 233 26.29 19.75 -0.37
C VAL A 233 27.71 20.25 -0.30
N LYS A 234 28.22 20.43 0.90
CA LYS A 234 29.63 20.69 1.17
C LYS A 234 30.22 19.51 1.93
N LEU A 235 31.14 18.80 1.27
CA LEU A 235 31.84 17.67 1.87
C LEU A 235 32.95 18.17 2.80
N CYS A 236 32.80 17.85 4.08
CA CYS A 236 33.68 18.19 5.17
C CYS A 236 34.30 16.91 5.76
N VAL A 237 35.52 17.02 6.28
CA VAL A 237 36.13 15.94 7.07
C VAL A 237 35.68 16.12 8.52
N SER A 238 35.05 15.09 9.11
CA SER A 238 34.69 15.10 10.53
C SER A 238 35.92 14.91 11.43
N SER A 239 35.85 15.43 12.65
CA SER A 239 36.77 15.02 13.72
C SER A 239 36.31 13.76 14.44
N LYS A 240 35.06 13.33 14.25
CA LYS A 240 34.47 12.16 14.90
C LYS A 240 34.78 10.89 14.15
N THR A 241 35.00 9.81 14.88
CA THR A 241 35.11 8.43 14.37
C THR A 241 33.73 7.84 14.08
N GLN A 242 33.67 6.74 13.33
CA GLN A 242 32.43 6.01 13.06
C GLN A 242 31.73 5.62 14.37
N LYS A 243 32.49 5.15 15.36
CA LYS A 243 31.96 4.80 16.67
C LYS A 243 31.23 5.98 17.33
N GLU A 244 31.85 7.15 17.33
CA GLU A 244 31.27 8.37 17.91
C GLU A 244 30.03 8.84 17.14
N LEU A 245 29.99 8.64 15.82
CA LEU A 245 28.80 8.94 15.00
C LEU A 245 27.65 7.97 15.30
N LEU A 246 27.94 6.70 15.55
CA LEU A 246 26.94 5.69 15.95
C LEU A 246 26.37 5.91 17.35
N GLU A 247 26.99 6.73 18.21
CA GLU A 247 26.41 7.11 19.51
C GLU A 247 25.09 7.88 19.38
N ASN A 248 24.77 8.37 18.18
CA ASN A 248 23.48 8.99 17.87
C ASN A 248 22.33 7.97 17.67
N LEU A 249 22.63 6.68 17.57
CA LEU A 249 21.59 5.65 17.46
C LEU A 249 20.75 5.59 18.74
N SER A 250 19.46 5.29 18.59
CA SER A 250 18.58 5.03 19.72
C SER A 250 18.87 3.67 20.37
N GLU A 251 18.29 3.44 21.55
CA GLU A 251 18.35 2.13 22.22
C GLU A 251 17.74 1.02 21.37
N ASP A 252 16.70 1.29 20.59
CA ASP A 252 16.07 0.30 19.73
C ASP A 252 16.93 0.05 18.48
N GLN A 253 17.42 1.11 17.84
CA GLN A 253 18.29 1.00 16.66
C GLN A 253 19.57 0.21 16.95
N SER A 254 20.25 0.51 18.07
CA SER A 254 21.42 -0.24 18.48
C SER A 254 21.11 -1.72 18.81
N SER A 255 19.88 -2.02 19.25
CA SER A 255 19.37 -3.40 19.41
C SER A 255 19.26 -4.10 18.06
N ASP A 256 18.62 -3.44 17.10
CA ASP A 256 18.38 -3.96 15.76
C ASP A 256 19.68 -4.18 15.01
N TYR A 257 20.64 -3.25 15.07
CA TYR A 257 21.95 -3.44 14.45
C TYR A 257 22.67 -4.66 15.03
N CYS A 258 22.61 -4.85 16.36
CA CYS A 258 23.14 -6.03 17.01
C CYS A 258 22.43 -7.32 16.54
N LYS A 259 21.10 -7.29 16.38
CA LYS A 259 20.32 -8.40 15.82
C LYS A 259 20.72 -8.69 14.38
N TYR A 260 20.90 -7.66 13.55
CA TYR A 260 21.13 -7.79 12.12
C TYR A 260 22.55 -8.27 11.80
N LEU A 261 23.56 -7.68 12.46
CA LEU A 261 24.95 -8.10 12.36
C LEU A 261 25.23 -9.44 13.07
N ARG A 262 24.23 -10.01 13.75
CA ARG A 262 24.32 -11.26 14.53
C ARG A 262 25.35 -11.13 15.66
N ILE A 263 25.35 -10.00 16.35
CA ILE A 263 26.20 -9.74 17.52
C ILE A 263 25.62 -10.50 18.73
N PRO A 264 26.43 -11.29 19.46
CA PRO A 264 25.96 -12.03 20.62
C PRO A 264 25.43 -11.13 21.75
N LYS A 265 24.25 -11.47 22.30
CA LYS A 265 23.60 -10.71 23.39
C LYS A 265 24.47 -10.51 24.65
N ASN A 266 25.49 -11.32 24.84
CA ASN A 266 26.40 -11.21 25.99
C ASN A 266 27.46 -10.10 25.84
N ARG A 267 27.66 -9.54 24.64
CA ARG A 267 28.55 -8.40 24.36
C ARG A 267 27.83 -7.04 24.40
N SER A 268 26.52 -7.03 24.65
CA SER A 268 25.62 -5.93 24.31
C SER A 268 24.58 -5.65 25.40
N LYS A 269 24.99 -5.47 26.67
CA LYS A 269 24.05 -5.35 27.80
C LYS A 269 23.55 -3.93 28.04
N SER A 270 24.35 -2.93 27.67
CA SER A 270 24.00 -1.52 27.70
C SER A 270 24.06 -0.89 26.29
N HIS A 271 23.47 0.29 26.12
CA HIS A 271 23.55 1.08 24.89
C HIS A 271 24.98 1.21 24.35
N MET A 272 25.90 1.71 25.17
CA MET A 272 27.26 2.00 24.73
C MET A 272 28.08 0.74 24.43
N GLU A 273 27.80 -0.37 25.12
CA GLU A 273 28.39 -1.67 24.78
C GLU A 273 27.88 -2.20 23.43
N ARG A 274 26.61 -1.92 23.08
CA ARG A 274 26.06 -2.19 21.74
C ARG A 274 26.78 -1.37 20.69
N ILE A 275 26.87 -0.06 20.87
CA ILE A 275 27.57 0.83 19.93
C ILE A 275 29.01 0.39 19.71
N SER A 276 29.74 0.09 20.80
CA SER A 276 31.10 -0.43 20.66
C SER A 276 31.13 -1.75 19.90
N SER A 277 30.25 -2.70 20.22
CA SER A 277 30.20 -4.00 19.54
C SER A 277 29.85 -3.87 18.05
N ILE A 278 28.96 -2.94 17.68
CA ILE A 278 28.61 -2.66 16.29
C ILE A 278 29.83 -2.12 15.54
N SER A 279 30.47 -1.08 16.08
CA SER A 279 31.65 -0.47 15.47
C SER A 279 32.81 -1.47 15.34
N ASP A 280 33.08 -2.24 16.39
CA ASP A 280 34.11 -3.28 16.40
C ASP A 280 33.81 -4.37 15.36
N THR A 281 32.54 -4.78 15.22
CA THR A 281 32.13 -5.79 14.23
C THR A 281 32.31 -5.27 12.80
N LEU A 282 31.90 -4.04 12.50
CA LEU A 282 32.07 -3.45 11.17
C LEU A 282 33.55 -3.21 10.83
N ARG A 283 34.40 -2.97 11.84
CA ARG A 283 35.86 -2.83 11.64
C ARG A 283 36.53 -4.19 11.45
N GLU A 284 36.08 -5.22 12.16
CA GLU A 284 36.55 -6.62 11.98
C GLU A 284 36.10 -7.21 10.63
N HIS A 285 34.96 -6.73 10.10
CA HIS A 285 34.32 -7.21 8.88
C HIS A 285 33.91 -6.04 7.96
N PRO A 286 34.88 -5.34 7.35
CA PRO A 286 34.59 -4.21 6.46
C PRO A 286 33.71 -4.61 5.25
N GLU A 287 33.73 -5.89 4.85
CA GLU A 287 32.90 -6.42 3.78
C GLU A 287 31.39 -6.25 4.00
N TYR A 288 30.93 -6.11 5.25
CA TYR A 288 29.50 -5.92 5.55
C TYR A 288 28.96 -4.57 5.10
N VAL A 289 29.83 -3.62 4.75
CA VAL A 289 29.40 -2.35 4.13
C VAL A 289 28.78 -2.61 2.76
N LEU A 290 29.35 -3.54 1.98
CA LEU A 290 28.86 -3.92 0.65
C LEU A 290 27.51 -4.64 0.69
N TYR A 291 27.08 -5.11 1.87
CA TYR A 291 25.76 -5.72 2.06
C TYR A 291 24.68 -4.64 2.15
N VAL A 292 25.05 -3.40 2.46
CA VAL A 292 24.13 -2.26 2.56
C VAL A 292 24.23 -1.38 1.32
N MET A 293 25.43 -1.15 0.81
CA MET A 293 25.65 -0.31 -0.36
C MET A 293 25.80 -1.17 -1.62
N ASN A 294 24.98 -0.93 -2.64
CA ASN A 294 25.19 -1.47 -3.97
C ASN A 294 26.50 -0.90 -4.58
N GLN A 295 26.90 -1.42 -5.74
CA GLN A 295 28.20 -1.07 -6.33
C GLN A 295 28.34 0.43 -6.63
N ASP A 296 27.30 1.04 -7.23
CA ASP A 296 27.31 2.46 -7.57
C ASP A 296 27.32 3.34 -6.31
N GLU A 297 26.58 2.96 -5.27
CA GLU A 297 26.55 3.65 -3.97
C GLU A 297 27.92 3.59 -3.27
N TYR A 298 28.58 2.42 -3.29
CA TYR A 298 29.89 2.23 -2.68
C TYR A 298 30.99 3.01 -3.42
N ASP A 299 30.95 3.01 -4.75
CA ASP A 299 31.88 3.80 -5.57
C ASP A 299 31.63 5.30 -5.42
N GLY A 300 30.37 5.73 -5.27
CA GLY A 300 30.02 7.10 -4.92
C GLY A 300 30.63 7.53 -3.58
N LEU A 301 30.55 6.67 -2.55
CA LEU A 301 31.17 6.94 -1.25
C LEU A 301 32.70 7.08 -1.35
N LYS A 302 33.38 6.23 -2.13
CA LYS A 302 34.83 6.37 -2.41
C LYS A 302 35.16 7.71 -3.05
N GLN A 303 34.38 8.12 -4.06
CA GLN A 303 34.59 9.39 -4.75
C GLN A 303 34.46 10.56 -3.77
N TRP A 304 33.49 10.53 -2.86
CA TRP A 304 33.32 11.60 -1.86
C TRP A 304 34.49 11.71 -0.88
N MET A 305 35.06 10.58 -0.48
CA MET A 305 36.27 10.59 0.36
C MET A 305 37.42 11.35 -0.32
N ASP A 306 37.57 11.20 -1.63
CA ASP A 306 38.59 11.90 -2.42
C ASP A 306 38.25 13.39 -2.65
N HIS A 307 36.98 13.76 -2.62
CA HIS A 307 36.48 15.12 -2.82
C HIS A 307 36.29 15.92 -1.53
N SER A 308 36.68 15.39 -0.37
CA SER A 308 36.58 16.04 0.95
C SER A 308 37.51 17.27 1.11
N ASN A 309 37.27 18.32 0.33
CA ASN A 309 38.13 19.50 0.20
C ASN A 309 37.39 20.82 0.54
N ASN A 310 36.25 20.76 1.23
CA ASN A 310 35.38 21.89 1.57
C ASN A 310 34.76 22.62 0.36
N ASN A 311 34.76 22.03 -0.84
CA ASN A 311 34.02 22.57 -1.98
C ASN A 311 32.53 22.24 -1.86
N ILE A 312 31.71 23.13 -2.42
CA ILE A 312 30.28 22.88 -2.61
C ILE A 312 30.13 22.12 -3.92
N ILE A 313 29.42 21.00 -3.87
CA ILE A 313 29.01 20.18 -5.01
C ILE A 313 27.49 20.17 -5.10
N ASP A 314 26.97 20.10 -6.31
CA ASP A 314 25.57 19.79 -6.54
C ASP A 314 25.46 18.27 -6.62
N ILE A 315 24.52 17.67 -5.88
CA ILE A 315 24.25 16.23 -5.93
C ILE A 315 22.84 15.98 -6.47
N SER A 316 22.67 14.86 -7.18
CA SER A 316 21.36 14.39 -7.64
C SER A 316 20.52 13.85 -6.48
N TYR A 317 19.24 13.57 -6.75
CA TYR A 317 18.37 12.87 -5.80
C TYR A 317 18.90 11.45 -5.51
N ASP A 318 19.37 10.73 -6.53
CA ASP A 318 19.94 9.38 -6.38
C ASP A 318 21.22 9.39 -5.52
N GLU A 319 22.06 10.43 -5.65
CA GLU A 319 23.24 10.63 -4.80
C GLU A 319 22.88 10.97 -3.34
N ALA A 320 21.66 11.44 -3.08
CA ALA A 320 21.16 11.68 -1.73
C ALA A 320 20.95 10.37 -0.95
N ASP A 321 20.55 9.29 -1.62
CA ASP A 321 20.35 7.97 -1.01
C ASP A 321 21.67 7.32 -0.60
N ILE A 322 22.74 7.53 -1.38
CA ILE A 322 24.11 7.16 -1.00
C ILE A 322 24.48 7.78 0.36
N CYS A 323 24.14 9.06 0.53
CA CYS A 323 24.36 9.82 1.76
C CYS A 323 23.59 9.23 2.94
N ALA A 324 22.30 8.93 2.74
CA ALA A 324 21.45 8.34 3.76
C ALA A 324 22.04 7.00 4.26
N LYS A 325 22.45 6.11 3.35
CA LYS A 325 23.08 4.83 3.72
C LYS A 325 24.41 5.01 4.45
N ALA A 326 25.22 6.01 4.06
CA ALA A 326 26.45 6.33 4.78
C ALA A 326 26.16 6.80 6.23
N PHE A 327 25.12 7.58 6.45
CA PHE A 327 24.71 8.02 7.80
C PHE A 327 24.23 6.84 8.66
N VAL A 328 23.44 5.95 8.07
CA VAL A 328 22.98 4.70 8.70
C VAL A 328 24.16 3.83 9.14
N LEU A 329 25.23 3.77 8.36
CA LEU A 329 26.45 3.02 8.71
C LEU A 329 27.36 3.75 9.71
N GLY A 330 27.00 4.98 10.13
CA GLY A 330 27.82 5.83 10.98
C GLY A 330 29.05 6.39 10.27
N PHE A 331 29.03 6.46 8.94
CA PHE A 331 30.14 6.97 8.12
C PHE A 331 30.03 8.46 7.80
N GLY A 332 28.92 9.09 8.15
CA GLY A 332 28.79 10.53 8.10
C GLY A 332 27.71 11.07 9.03
N GLU A 333 27.77 12.36 9.26
CA GLU A 333 26.65 13.16 9.76
C GLU A 333 26.48 14.38 8.85
N TYR A 334 25.35 15.05 8.95
CA TYR A 334 25.14 16.31 8.25
C TYR A 334 24.59 17.39 9.18
N GLU A 335 24.85 18.64 8.81
CA GLU A 335 24.26 19.83 9.40
C GLU A 335 23.80 20.76 8.27
N ILE A 336 22.52 21.15 8.28
CA ILE A 336 21.99 22.09 7.27
C ILE A 336 22.29 23.52 7.73
N LYS A 337 23.02 24.27 6.89
CA LYS A 337 23.33 25.69 7.10
C LYS A 337 22.86 26.49 5.91
N ASP A 338 21.79 27.25 6.10
CA ASP A 338 21.08 27.96 5.03
C ASP A 338 20.66 26.96 3.93
N ASP A 339 21.04 27.21 2.66
CA ASP A 339 20.71 26.35 1.53
C ASP A 339 21.77 25.25 1.26
N ILE A 340 22.76 25.08 2.13
CA ILE A 340 23.87 24.12 1.94
C ILE A 340 23.88 23.12 3.09
N ALA A 341 23.87 21.83 2.76
CA ALA A 341 24.11 20.79 3.76
C ALA A 341 25.62 20.53 3.89
N GLU A 342 26.17 20.72 5.08
CA GLU A 342 27.56 20.32 5.38
C GLU A 342 27.56 18.86 5.81
N VAL A 343 28.13 17.99 4.98
CA VAL A 343 28.25 16.54 5.25
C VAL A 343 29.64 16.27 5.79
N HIS A 344 29.70 15.74 7.01
CA HIS A 344 30.93 15.46 7.75
C HIS A 344 31.19 13.94 7.75
N LEU A 345 32.13 13.48 6.92
CA LEU A 345 32.50 12.07 6.83
C LEU A 345 33.36 11.64 8.03
N ALA A 346 33.17 10.41 8.52
CA ALA A 346 33.91 9.85 9.65
C ALA A 346 35.44 9.93 9.46
N SER A 347 36.17 10.30 10.51
CA SER A 347 37.62 10.50 10.46
C SER A 347 38.41 9.23 10.18
N ASP A 348 37.85 8.07 10.53
CA ASP A 348 38.40 6.73 10.32
C ASP A 348 37.75 5.97 9.16
N LEU A 349 36.96 6.64 8.31
CA LEU A 349 36.25 6.01 7.19
C LEU A 349 37.19 5.20 6.26
N LYS A 350 38.41 5.69 6.02
CA LYS A 350 39.43 4.99 5.22
C LYS A 350 39.79 3.60 5.76
N GLU A 351 39.68 3.38 7.06
CA GLU A 351 39.97 2.07 7.66
C GLU A 351 38.94 1.00 7.28
N TYR A 352 37.77 1.40 6.80
CA TYR A 352 36.71 0.50 6.35
C TYR A 352 36.73 0.31 4.83
N ILE A 353 37.01 1.39 4.10
CA ILE A 353 36.89 1.42 2.63
C ILE A 353 38.17 0.96 1.93
N ASP A 354 39.36 1.45 2.34
CA ASP A 354 40.62 1.16 1.63
C ASP A 354 41.14 -0.28 1.85
N VAL A 355 40.48 -1.07 2.71
CA VAL A 355 40.87 -2.44 3.05
C VAL A 355 40.31 -3.47 2.06
N LEU A 356 39.24 -3.13 1.34
CA LEU A 356 38.62 -4.00 0.35
C LEU A 356 39.28 -3.77 -1.02
N ASP A 357 39.69 -4.85 -1.68
CA ASP A 357 40.16 -4.78 -3.07
C ASP A 357 39.01 -5.04 -4.05
N GLN A 358 39.12 -4.53 -5.28
CA GLN A 358 38.08 -4.68 -6.31
C GLN A 358 37.66 -6.13 -6.54
N LYS A 359 38.62 -7.07 -6.44
CA LYS A 359 38.32 -8.49 -6.61
C LYS A 359 37.38 -8.99 -5.51
N THR A 360 37.62 -8.59 -4.28
CA THR A 360 36.79 -8.92 -3.12
C THR A 360 35.41 -8.30 -3.26
N GLU A 361 35.33 -7.05 -3.72
CA GLU A 361 34.06 -6.37 -4.03
C GLU A 361 33.24 -7.15 -5.05
N ASP A 362 33.81 -7.45 -6.22
CA ASP A 362 33.15 -8.19 -7.31
C ASP A 362 32.65 -9.58 -6.83
N GLU A 363 33.47 -10.28 -6.04
CA GLU A 363 33.12 -11.58 -5.46
C GLU A 363 31.96 -11.50 -4.45
N ILE A 364 31.82 -10.39 -3.73
CA ILE A 364 30.75 -10.16 -2.75
C ILE A 364 29.47 -9.77 -3.46
N TYR A 365 29.51 -8.80 -4.39
CA TYR A 365 28.33 -8.38 -5.14
C TYR A 365 27.71 -9.54 -5.92
N THR A 366 28.53 -10.36 -6.60
CA THR A 366 28.04 -11.57 -7.28
C THR A 366 27.29 -12.51 -6.33
N LYS A 367 27.77 -12.68 -5.09
CA LYS A 367 27.13 -13.54 -4.09
C LYS A 367 25.83 -12.94 -3.56
N ILE A 368 25.81 -11.63 -3.35
CA ILE A 368 24.63 -10.90 -2.87
C ILE A 368 23.55 -10.91 -3.94
N GLU A 369 23.86 -10.59 -5.19
CA GLU A 369 22.90 -10.64 -6.31
C GLU A 369 22.31 -12.04 -6.46
N THR A 370 23.15 -13.07 -6.40
CA THR A 370 22.69 -14.46 -6.42
C THR A 370 21.78 -14.78 -5.23
N PHE A 371 22.09 -14.25 -4.05
CA PHE A 371 21.27 -14.44 -2.85
C PHE A 371 19.93 -13.71 -2.98
N ASP A 372 19.95 -12.46 -3.43
CA ASP A 372 18.78 -11.58 -3.57
C ASP A 372 17.80 -12.17 -4.60
N ASP A 373 18.28 -12.64 -5.76
CA ASP A 373 17.45 -13.34 -6.75
C ASP A 373 16.79 -14.58 -6.15
N ARG A 374 17.59 -15.46 -5.52
CA ARG A 374 17.09 -16.72 -4.96
C ARG A 374 16.13 -16.54 -3.81
N VAL A 375 16.41 -15.62 -2.88
CA VAL A 375 15.51 -15.30 -1.78
C VAL A 375 14.29 -14.55 -2.28
N GLY A 376 14.44 -13.63 -3.23
CA GLY A 376 13.34 -12.95 -3.89
C GLY A 376 12.32 -13.93 -4.48
N ARG A 377 12.80 -14.92 -5.24
CA ARG A 377 11.96 -16.00 -5.80
C ARG A 377 11.24 -16.81 -4.71
N LEU A 378 11.93 -17.19 -3.64
CA LEU A 378 11.28 -17.86 -2.51
C LEU A 378 10.21 -16.97 -1.87
N MET A 379 10.49 -15.67 -1.71
CA MET A 379 9.57 -14.74 -1.06
C MET A 379 8.34 -14.43 -1.93
N GLN A 380 8.46 -14.40 -3.26
CA GLN A 380 7.31 -14.31 -4.14
C GLN A 380 6.37 -15.51 -4.02
N LEU A 381 6.91 -16.71 -3.74
CA LEU A 381 6.13 -17.94 -3.60
C LEU A 381 5.54 -18.10 -2.19
N TYR A 382 6.35 -17.90 -1.15
CA TYR A 382 5.95 -18.14 0.24
C TYR A 382 5.28 -16.94 0.90
N CYS A 383 5.63 -15.71 0.47
CA CYS A 383 5.25 -14.37 0.96
C CYS A 383 5.52 -14.11 2.45
N VAL A 384 5.17 -15.04 3.34
CA VAL A 384 5.46 -15.00 4.78
C VAL A 384 5.96 -16.37 5.23
N ILE A 385 7.17 -16.42 5.77
CA ILE A 385 7.80 -17.67 6.20
C ILE A 385 8.69 -17.48 7.43
N GLU A 386 8.67 -18.46 8.32
CA GLU A 386 9.55 -18.56 9.47
C GLU A 386 11.01 -18.54 8.97
N LEU A 387 11.83 -17.65 9.53
CA LEU A 387 13.23 -17.44 9.12
C LEU A 387 14.06 -18.74 9.15
N GLU A 388 13.76 -19.62 10.11
CA GLU A 388 14.37 -20.93 10.23
C GLU A 388 13.99 -21.87 9.08
N GLU A 389 12.73 -21.85 8.64
CA GLU A 389 12.25 -22.66 7.52
C GLU A 389 12.78 -22.11 6.19
N LEU A 390 12.78 -20.78 6.02
CA LEU A 390 13.37 -20.14 4.84
C LEU A 390 14.84 -20.55 4.65
N TYR A 391 15.65 -20.57 5.73
CA TYR A 391 17.02 -21.05 5.66
C TYR A 391 17.13 -22.53 5.28
N LYS A 392 16.26 -23.39 5.84
CA LYS A 392 16.26 -24.83 5.51
C LYS A 392 15.95 -25.06 4.03
N ILE A 393 14.93 -24.38 3.51
CA ILE A 393 14.52 -24.45 2.11
C ILE A 393 15.63 -23.91 1.21
N TYR A 394 16.14 -22.70 1.47
CA TYR A 394 17.23 -22.10 0.70
C TYR A 394 18.46 -23.02 0.62
N LYS A 395 18.86 -23.58 1.77
CA LYS A 395 20.02 -24.46 1.84
C LYS A 395 19.81 -25.76 1.05
N LYS A 396 18.60 -26.31 1.07
CA LYS A 396 18.28 -27.56 0.38
C LYS A 396 18.18 -27.34 -1.14
N THR A 397 17.54 -26.25 -1.54
CA THR A 397 17.23 -25.93 -2.94
C THR A 397 18.44 -25.34 -3.67
N TYR A 398 19.10 -24.33 -3.09
CA TYR A 398 20.07 -23.50 -3.81
C TYR A 398 21.52 -23.66 -3.38
N ASP A 399 21.81 -23.69 -2.07
CA ASP A 399 23.19 -23.78 -1.59
C ASP A 399 23.33 -24.63 -0.32
N PRO A 400 23.69 -25.92 -0.46
CA PRO A 400 23.92 -26.83 0.66
C PRO A 400 25.08 -26.43 1.58
N LYS A 401 25.97 -25.52 1.15
CA LYS A 401 27.10 -25.04 1.93
C LYS A 401 26.80 -23.73 2.67
N GLN A 402 25.67 -23.08 2.39
CA GLN A 402 25.31 -21.81 3.03
C GLN A 402 25.27 -21.96 4.55
N GLY A 403 26.04 -21.09 5.22
CA GLY A 403 26.10 -21.04 6.68
C GLY A 403 24.87 -20.31 7.25
N LYS A 404 24.25 -20.87 8.29
CA LYS A 404 23.06 -20.28 8.94
C LYS A 404 23.27 -18.84 9.41
N ARG A 405 24.39 -18.58 10.10
CA ARG A 405 24.69 -17.24 10.64
C ARG A 405 24.83 -16.20 9.53
N GLU A 406 25.47 -16.58 8.43
CA GLU A 406 25.65 -15.74 7.25
C GLU A 406 24.32 -15.49 6.54
N PHE A 407 23.52 -16.54 6.33
CA PHE A 407 22.18 -16.43 5.75
C PHE A 407 21.31 -15.44 6.53
N PHE A 408 21.32 -15.56 7.86
CA PHE A 408 20.54 -14.67 8.72
C PHE A 408 21.07 -13.24 8.64
N ARG A 409 22.39 -13.05 8.47
CA ARG A 409 22.95 -11.72 8.25
C ARG A 409 22.51 -11.17 6.89
N TYR A 410 22.47 -11.96 5.82
CA TYR A 410 21.92 -11.48 4.55
C TYR A 410 20.46 -11.06 4.71
N VAL A 411 19.58 -11.88 5.31
CA VAL A 411 18.18 -11.49 5.50
C VAL A 411 18.02 -10.20 6.31
N TYR A 412 18.73 -10.06 7.43
CA TYR A 412 18.57 -8.87 8.27
C TYR A 412 19.39 -7.65 7.82
N TRP A 413 20.68 -7.84 7.54
CA TRP A 413 21.60 -6.75 7.25
C TRP A 413 21.59 -6.33 5.78
N ARG A 414 21.38 -7.27 4.83
CA ARG A 414 21.16 -6.92 3.42
C ARG A 414 19.68 -6.66 3.16
N GLY A 415 18.82 -7.63 3.45
CA GLY A 415 17.38 -7.58 3.16
C GLY A 415 16.66 -6.45 3.92
N ARG A 416 16.57 -6.55 5.25
CA ARG A 416 15.79 -5.60 6.05
C ARG A 416 16.36 -4.17 6.04
N MET A 417 17.68 -3.98 6.05
CA MET A 417 18.31 -2.65 6.01
C MET A 417 18.13 -1.92 4.67
N ASN A 418 18.06 -2.66 3.56
CA ASN A 418 17.74 -2.10 2.24
C ASN A 418 16.25 -2.20 1.92
N ASP A 419 15.44 -2.52 2.92
CA ASP A 419 13.99 -2.65 2.79
C ASP A 419 13.53 -3.61 1.69
N LEU A 420 14.33 -4.63 1.37
CA LEU A 420 13.94 -5.66 0.40
C LEU A 420 12.93 -6.65 0.99
N LEU A 421 12.91 -6.76 2.33
CA LEU A 421 12.10 -7.72 3.08
C LEU A 421 11.75 -7.16 4.46
N ASN A 422 10.55 -7.48 4.93
CA ASN A 422 10.12 -7.25 6.30
C ASN A 422 10.50 -8.42 7.21
N THR A 423 10.72 -8.12 8.49
CA THR A 423 10.93 -9.14 9.52
C THR A 423 10.07 -8.89 10.73
N TYR A 424 9.43 -9.93 11.23
CA TYR A 424 8.56 -9.88 12.41
C TYR A 424 9.01 -10.92 13.43
N GLN A 425 8.78 -10.65 14.71
CA GLN A 425 9.13 -11.59 15.78
C GLN A 425 8.00 -11.70 16.80
N GLU A 426 7.56 -12.93 17.06
CA GLU A 426 6.56 -13.24 18.07
C GLU A 426 7.16 -13.26 19.48
N PRO A 427 6.33 -13.09 20.54
CA PRO A 427 6.78 -13.11 21.93
C PRO A 427 7.51 -14.40 22.36
N ASP A 428 7.22 -15.52 21.69
CA ASP A 428 7.87 -16.82 21.93
C ASP A 428 9.28 -16.91 21.33
N GLY A 429 9.67 -15.91 20.52
CA GLY A 429 10.96 -15.79 19.87
C GLY A 429 10.97 -16.24 18.40
N THR A 430 9.86 -16.77 17.86
CA THR A 430 9.74 -17.15 16.46
C THR A 430 9.88 -15.93 15.57
N ALA A 431 10.78 -16.00 14.58
CA ALA A 431 11.04 -14.90 13.67
C ALA A 431 10.55 -15.26 12.27
N TYR A 432 9.88 -14.32 11.62
CA TYR A 432 9.33 -14.43 10.27
C TYR A 432 10.01 -13.44 9.34
N VAL A 433 10.06 -13.82 8.07
CA VAL A 433 10.40 -12.97 6.94
C VAL A 433 9.13 -12.80 6.13
N ALA A 434 8.84 -11.56 5.74
CA ALA A 434 7.64 -11.22 4.99
C ALA A 434 8.00 -10.35 3.78
N MET A 435 7.28 -10.55 2.69
CA MET A 435 7.23 -9.61 1.57
C MET A 435 6.48 -8.34 2.02
N HIS A 436 6.82 -7.20 1.42
CA HIS A 436 6.09 -5.95 1.64
C HIS A 436 4.63 -6.05 1.21
N GLY A 437 3.78 -5.23 1.85
CA GLY A 437 2.32 -5.22 1.62
C GLY A 437 1.53 -6.38 2.23
N MET A 438 2.18 -7.34 2.90
CA MET A 438 1.50 -8.50 3.51
C MET A 438 1.01 -8.21 4.93
N ASP A 439 -0.25 -8.54 5.22
CA ASP A 439 -0.79 -8.55 6.59
C ASP A 439 -0.33 -9.82 7.34
N ILE A 440 0.87 -9.74 7.91
CA ILE A 440 1.48 -10.87 8.63
C ILE A 440 0.64 -11.35 9.81
N HIS A 441 -0.05 -10.45 10.52
CA HIS A 441 -0.85 -10.81 11.68
C HIS A 441 -2.04 -11.67 11.29
N LYS A 442 -2.77 -11.24 10.26
CA LYS A 442 -3.88 -12.00 9.68
C LYS A 442 -3.44 -13.33 9.10
N ILE A 443 -2.29 -13.35 8.42
CA ILE A 443 -1.73 -14.58 7.85
C ILE A 443 -1.40 -15.59 8.96
N ILE A 444 -0.72 -15.17 10.02
CA ILE A 444 -0.35 -16.04 11.14
C ILE A 444 -1.61 -16.55 11.87
N GLU A 445 -2.58 -15.68 12.14
CA GLU A 445 -3.85 -16.08 12.79
C GLU A 445 -4.58 -17.16 11.99
N LYS A 446 -4.71 -16.99 10.67
CA LYS A 446 -5.35 -18.00 9.81
C LYS A 446 -4.51 -19.27 9.68
N ARG A 447 -3.19 -19.15 9.65
CA ARG A 447 -2.28 -20.31 9.61
C ARG A 447 -2.41 -21.16 10.88
N GLU A 448 -2.64 -20.56 12.04
CA GLU A 448 -2.91 -21.29 13.29
C GLU A 448 -4.19 -22.14 13.22
N ILE A 449 -5.17 -21.72 12.40
CA ILE A 449 -6.43 -22.45 12.19
C ILE A 449 -6.23 -23.60 11.20
N TYR A 450 -5.58 -23.35 10.06
CA TYR A 450 -5.57 -24.29 8.93
C TYR A 450 -4.28 -25.13 8.84
N ALA A 451 -3.11 -24.55 9.09
CA ALA A 451 -1.83 -25.15 8.70
C ALA A 451 -0.77 -25.16 9.82
N LYS A 452 -1.19 -25.00 11.09
CA LYS A 452 -0.31 -24.96 12.27
C LYS A 452 0.73 -26.07 12.27
N ASP A 453 0.24 -27.32 12.21
CA ASP A 453 1.05 -28.53 12.34
C ASP A 453 1.59 -29.06 11.00
N LEU A 454 1.33 -28.36 9.90
CA LEU A 454 1.81 -28.75 8.57
C LEU A 454 3.20 -28.19 8.29
N PRO A 455 4.05 -28.90 7.53
CA PRO A 455 5.26 -28.31 6.98
C PRO A 455 4.93 -27.36 5.82
N PHE A 456 5.86 -26.48 5.49
CA PHE A 456 5.82 -25.76 4.22
C PHE A 456 5.86 -26.73 3.05
N ASN A 457 5.08 -26.43 2.02
CA ASN A 457 5.23 -27.10 0.75
C ASN A 457 6.61 -26.78 0.18
N GLU A 458 7.29 -27.78 -0.39
CA GLU A 458 8.65 -27.63 -0.89
C GLU A 458 8.67 -27.86 -2.39
N PHE A 459 9.25 -26.90 -3.11
CA PHE A 459 9.31 -26.91 -4.57
C PHE A 459 10.77 -27.14 -5.04
N PRO A 460 10.99 -27.92 -6.11
CA PRO A 460 12.28 -27.97 -6.78
C PRO A 460 12.60 -26.62 -7.45
N GLU A 461 13.89 -26.34 -7.65
CA GLU A 461 14.37 -25.06 -8.21
C GLU A 461 13.73 -24.70 -9.56
N TRP A 462 13.53 -25.67 -10.46
CA TRP A 462 12.93 -25.41 -11.77
C TRP A 462 11.47 -24.93 -11.68
N GLU A 463 10.72 -25.47 -10.71
CA GLU A 463 9.31 -25.12 -10.49
C GLU A 463 9.20 -23.76 -9.80
N ILE A 464 10.11 -23.46 -8.85
CA ILE A 464 10.22 -22.11 -8.28
C ILE A 464 10.46 -21.09 -9.39
N ASN A 465 11.41 -21.36 -10.30
CA ASN A 465 11.70 -20.44 -11.40
C ASN A 465 10.48 -20.26 -12.32
N GLU A 466 9.82 -21.35 -12.71
CA GLU A 466 8.62 -21.29 -13.55
C GLU A 466 7.49 -20.46 -12.92
N LEU A 467 7.21 -20.66 -11.62
CA LEU A 467 6.15 -19.96 -10.90
C LEU A 467 6.49 -18.48 -10.59
N THR A 468 7.77 -18.12 -10.58
CA THR A 468 8.23 -16.76 -10.22
C THR A 468 8.66 -15.91 -11.40
N ASP A 469 8.96 -16.51 -12.55
CA ASP A 469 9.29 -15.77 -13.78
C ASP A 469 8.09 -14.99 -14.33
N ASN A 470 6.88 -15.55 -14.19
CA ASN A 470 5.64 -14.86 -14.53
C ASN A 470 4.54 -15.28 -13.55
N ILE A 471 3.97 -14.31 -12.82
CA ILE A 471 2.93 -14.56 -11.82
C ILE A 471 1.68 -15.23 -12.42
N ALA A 472 1.40 -15.01 -13.70
CA ALA A 472 0.29 -15.65 -14.40
C ALA A 472 0.50 -17.16 -14.63
N ASN A 473 1.72 -17.68 -14.47
CA ASN A 473 1.97 -19.12 -14.47
C ASN A 473 1.39 -19.80 -13.23
N ARG A 474 1.08 -19.05 -12.18
CA ARG A 474 0.54 -19.57 -10.92
C ARG A 474 -0.98 -19.75 -10.94
N ALA A 475 -1.69 -18.92 -11.70
CA ALA A 475 -3.14 -18.99 -11.85
C ALA A 475 -3.57 -18.37 -13.18
N GLU A 476 -4.33 -19.11 -13.99
CA GLU A 476 -4.81 -18.65 -15.30
C GLU A 476 -5.75 -17.43 -15.15
N ALA A 477 -6.50 -17.41 -14.04
CA ALA A 477 -7.40 -16.33 -13.66
C ALA A 477 -6.73 -14.95 -13.63
N ILE A 478 -5.41 -14.87 -13.41
CA ILE A 478 -4.66 -13.60 -13.42
C ILE A 478 -4.70 -12.95 -14.80
N ASN A 479 -4.42 -13.72 -15.86
CA ASN A 479 -4.44 -13.21 -17.23
C ASN A 479 -5.85 -12.81 -17.65
N ILE A 480 -6.85 -13.61 -17.28
CA ILE A 480 -8.24 -13.35 -17.62
C ILE A 480 -8.72 -12.07 -16.92
N LEU A 481 -8.42 -11.90 -15.62
CA LEU A 481 -8.75 -10.70 -14.86
C LEU A 481 -8.06 -9.46 -15.45
N PHE A 482 -6.78 -9.56 -15.81
CA PHE A 482 -6.05 -8.47 -16.47
C PHE A 482 -6.72 -8.04 -17.78
N VAL A 483 -7.04 -9.01 -18.66
CA VAL A 483 -7.73 -8.74 -19.94
C VAL A 483 -9.13 -8.18 -19.70
N MET A 484 -9.87 -8.66 -18.69
CA MET A 484 -11.18 -8.13 -18.35
C MET A 484 -11.09 -6.65 -17.95
N LEU A 485 -10.14 -6.29 -17.07
CA LEU A 485 -9.91 -4.91 -16.63
C LEU A 485 -9.51 -4.00 -17.81
N GLN A 486 -8.62 -4.45 -18.69
CA GLN A 486 -8.22 -3.66 -19.85
C GLN A 486 -9.32 -3.54 -20.90
N GLU A 487 -9.96 -4.63 -21.33
CA GLU A 487 -10.84 -4.61 -22.50
C GLU A 487 -12.28 -4.22 -22.14
N GLN A 488 -12.84 -4.80 -21.07
CA GLN A 488 -14.21 -4.56 -20.65
C GLN A 488 -14.31 -3.28 -19.82
N PHE A 489 -13.34 -3.06 -18.92
CA PHE A 489 -13.28 -1.85 -18.12
C PHE A 489 -12.48 -0.70 -18.78
N ARG A 490 -11.79 -0.93 -19.90
CA ARG A 490 -11.03 0.12 -20.61
C ARG A 490 -10.03 0.82 -19.70
N MET A 491 -9.42 0.05 -18.81
CA MET A 491 -8.46 0.57 -17.85
C MET A 491 -7.07 0.68 -18.46
N PRO A 492 -6.33 1.76 -18.15
CA PRO A 492 -4.90 1.84 -18.42
C PRO A 492 -4.14 0.65 -17.84
N GLU A 493 -3.04 0.26 -18.48
CA GLU A 493 -2.20 -0.85 -18.05
C GLU A 493 -1.66 -0.67 -16.63
N GLN A 494 -1.21 0.54 -16.27
CA GLN A 494 -0.68 0.83 -14.94
C GLN A 494 -1.75 0.66 -13.83
N GLU A 495 -2.93 1.26 -14.02
CA GLU A 495 -4.07 1.11 -13.08
C GLU A 495 -4.53 -0.35 -12.99
N THR A 496 -4.48 -1.09 -14.11
CA THR A 496 -4.82 -2.51 -14.14
C THR A 496 -3.83 -3.32 -13.30
N SER A 497 -2.53 -3.07 -13.47
CA SER A 497 -1.47 -3.72 -12.70
C SER A 497 -1.60 -3.44 -11.21
N GLU A 498 -1.95 -2.21 -10.81
CA GLU A 498 -2.16 -1.85 -9.41
C GLU A 498 -3.37 -2.59 -8.80
N ILE A 499 -4.50 -2.64 -9.51
CA ILE A 499 -5.68 -3.40 -9.05
C ILE A 499 -5.36 -4.89 -8.94
N LEU A 500 -4.64 -5.44 -9.92
CA LEU A 500 -4.26 -6.85 -9.93
C LEU A 500 -3.34 -7.17 -8.76
N PHE A 501 -2.32 -6.34 -8.51
CA PHE A 501 -1.42 -6.48 -7.38
C PHE A 501 -2.17 -6.44 -6.05
N ASN A 502 -3.04 -5.44 -5.86
CA ASN A 502 -3.86 -5.32 -4.65
C ASN A 502 -4.78 -6.54 -4.47
N THR A 503 -5.36 -7.05 -5.56
CA THR A 503 -6.23 -8.22 -5.55
C THR A 503 -5.47 -9.47 -5.12
N ILE A 504 -4.30 -9.73 -5.73
CA ILE A 504 -3.45 -10.87 -5.39
C ILE A 504 -2.96 -10.77 -3.94
N SER A 505 -2.51 -9.59 -3.52
CA SER A 505 -2.07 -9.32 -2.15
C SER A 505 -3.19 -9.55 -1.13
N SER A 506 -4.43 -9.14 -1.43
CA SER A 506 -5.62 -9.45 -0.63
C SER A 506 -5.89 -10.95 -0.56
N VAL A 507 -5.81 -11.67 -1.68
CA VAL A 507 -5.99 -13.14 -1.71
C VAL A 507 -4.92 -13.83 -0.86
N MET A 508 -3.65 -13.44 -1.01
CA MET A 508 -2.51 -14.00 -0.26
C MET A 508 -2.58 -13.67 1.24
N SER A 509 -3.09 -12.49 1.59
CA SER A 509 -3.36 -12.09 2.99
C SER A 509 -4.58 -12.81 3.58
N GLY A 510 -5.36 -13.50 2.74
CA GLY A 510 -6.53 -14.24 3.15
C GLY A 510 -7.76 -13.36 3.35
N ASP A 511 -7.98 -12.34 2.55
CA ASP A 511 -9.26 -11.65 2.48
C ASP A 511 -10.39 -12.58 2.00
N THR A 512 -11.63 -12.23 2.33
CA THR A 512 -12.81 -12.96 1.86
C THR A 512 -13.26 -12.42 0.50
N LEU A 513 -13.95 -13.28 -0.25
CA LEU A 513 -14.43 -12.99 -1.60
C LEU A 513 -15.25 -11.69 -1.69
N ASP A 514 -16.10 -11.41 -0.71
CA ASP A 514 -16.89 -10.17 -0.66
C ASP A 514 -16.02 -8.91 -0.49
N VAL A 515 -14.96 -8.99 0.32
CA VAL A 515 -14.03 -7.88 0.53
C VAL A 515 -13.25 -7.59 -0.75
N ILE A 516 -12.73 -8.63 -1.40
CA ILE A 516 -11.94 -8.49 -2.63
C ILE A 516 -12.79 -7.89 -3.76
N ILE A 517 -13.99 -8.42 -3.98
CA ILE A 517 -14.88 -7.93 -5.05
C ILE A 517 -15.28 -6.48 -4.81
N GLU A 518 -15.65 -6.10 -3.58
CA GLU A 518 -16.00 -4.71 -3.30
C GLU A 518 -14.78 -3.78 -3.40
N ASN A 519 -13.57 -4.23 -3.05
CA ASN A 519 -12.33 -3.46 -3.22
C ASN A 519 -11.97 -3.19 -4.68
N ILE A 520 -12.21 -4.15 -5.58
CA ILE A 520 -12.03 -3.95 -7.03
C ILE A 520 -13.09 -2.97 -7.52
N LYS A 521 -14.35 -3.20 -7.18
CA LYS A 521 -15.48 -2.36 -7.60
C LYS A 521 -15.35 -0.90 -7.17
N THR A 522 -14.81 -0.61 -5.98
CA THR A 522 -14.61 0.79 -5.54
C THR A 522 -13.54 1.51 -6.36
N ARG A 523 -12.52 0.79 -6.83
CA ARG A 523 -11.44 1.33 -7.68
C ARG A 523 -11.85 1.42 -9.16
N VAL A 524 -12.72 0.52 -9.60
CA VAL A 524 -13.24 0.50 -10.97
C VAL A 524 -14.46 1.43 -11.09
N ASN A 525 -14.25 2.63 -11.63
CA ASN A 525 -15.30 3.66 -11.79
C ASN A 525 -16.31 3.35 -12.93
N LYS A 526 -16.94 2.17 -12.89
CA LYS A 526 -18.04 1.78 -13.78
C LYS A 526 -19.17 1.10 -13.01
N THR A 527 -20.39 1.25 -13.51
CA THR A 527 -21.53 0.49 -12.96
C THR A 527 -21.45 -0.96 -13.41
N TRP A 528 -21.39 -1.88 -12.44
CA TRP A 528 -21.39 -3.31 -12.72
C TRP A 528 -22.81 -3.80 -12.93
N THR A 529 -23.01 -4.55 -14.02
CA THR A 529 -24.24 -5.30 -14.27
C THR A 529 -24.14 -6.69 -13.64
N PRO A 530 -25.26 -7.39 -13.38
CA PRO A 530 -25.22 -8.70 -12.73
C PRO A 530 -24.35 -9.75 -13.45
N ASP A 531 -24.20 -9.66 -14.78
CA ASP A 531 -23.26 -10.47 -15.57
C ASP A 531 -21.80 -10.20 -15.20
N ILE A 532 -21.41 -8.93 -15.11
CA ILE A 532 -20.07 -8.51 -14.69
C ILE A 532 -19.76 -8.96 -13.26
N TYR A 533 -20.72 -8.82 -12.35
CA TYR A 533 -20.57 -9.30 -10.98
C TYR A 533 -20.32 -10.80 -10.91
N ALA A 534 -21.08 -11.56 -11.69
CA ALA A 534 -20.97 -13.00 -11.73
C ALA A 534 -19.63 -13.47 -12.35
N GLU A 535 -19.19 -12.83 -13.44
CA GLU A 535 -17.88 -13.07 -14.05
C GLU A 535 -16.73 -12.75 -13.08
N MET A 536 -16.78 -11.58 -12.43
CA MET A 536 -15.78 -11.21 -11.42
C MET A 536 -15.78 -12.20 -10.25
N TRP A 537 -16.96 -12.58 -9.76
CA TRP A 537 -17.09 -13.57 -8.69
C TRP A 537 -16.45 -14.90 -9.07
N ASN A 538 -16.61 -15.36 -10.32
CA ASN A 538 -16.00 -16.60 -10.80
C ASN A 538 -14.48 -16.47 -10.84
N MET A 539 -13.95 -15.44 -11.51
CA MET A 539 -12.51 -15.25 -11.67
C MET A 539 -11.78 -15.09 -10.33
N ILE A 540 -12.35 -14.34 -9.38
CA ILE A 540 -11.74 -14.21 -8.06
C ILE A 540 -11.85 -15.54 -7.28
N SER A 541 -12.90 -16.32 -7.49
CA SER A 541 -13.00 -17.67 -6.92
C SER A 541 -11.90 -18.60 -7.48
N ASP A 542 -11.68 -18.59 -8.80
CA ASP A 542 -10.60 -19.33 -9.48
C ASP A 542 -9.24 -18.93 -8.88
N LEU A 543 -8.96 -17.62 -8.82
CA LEU A 543 -7.73 -17.07 -8.26
C LEU A 543 -7.51 -17.50 -6.80
N MET A 544 -8.56 -17.46 -5.99
CA MET A 544 -8.51 -17.89 -4.58
C MET A 544 -8.28 -19.39 -4.44
N ILE A 545 -8.74 -20.20 -5.40
CA ILE A 545 -8.61 -21.65 -5.35
C ILE A 545 -7.22 -22.10 -5.81
N GLU A 546 -6.72 -21.51 -6.90
CA GLU A 546 -5.49 -21.90 -7.61
C GLU A 546 -4.21 -21.41 -6.94
N LEU A 547 -4.19 -20.18 -6.41
CA LEU A 547 -2.96 -19.58 -5.87
C LEU A 547 -2.46 -20.30 -4.62
N GLU A 548 -1.14 -20.49 -4.54
CA GLU A 548 -0.47 -20.96 -3.32
C GLU A 548 -0.49 -19.88 -2.25
N LEU A 549 -0.98 -20.23 -1.06
CA LEU A 549 -1.27 -19.25 -0.01
C LEU A 549 -0.29 -19.32 1.17
N PRO A 550 0.13 -18.17 1.70
CA PRO A 550 0.89 -18.08 2.95
C PRO A 550 0.13 -18.70 4.14
N ILE A 551 -1.20 -18.57 4.19
CA ILE A 551 -2.02 -19.14 5.26
C ILE A 551 -2.03 -20.67 5.25
N LEU A 552 -1.71 -21.30 4.10
CA LEU A 552 -1.64 -22.76 3.90
C LEU A 552 -0.19 -23.26 3.69
N LYS A 553 0.78 -22.41 4.02
CA LYS A 553 2.22 -22.69 3.88
C LYS A 553 2.61 -23.10 2.45
N ALA A 554 2.20 -22.27 1.48
CA ALA A 554 2.41 -22.41 0.03
C ALA A 554 1.76 -23.66 -0.59
N ARG A 555 0.54 -23.97 -0.14
CA ARG A 555 -0.40 -24.83 -0.87
C ARG A 555 -1.51 -23.98 -1.44
N SER A 556 -2.06 -24.40 -2.57
CA SER A 556 -3.35 -23.89 -3.01
C SER A 556 -4.49 -24.39 -2.12
N ARG A 557 -5.68 -23.79 -2.23
CA ARG A 557 -6.84 -24.29 -1.48
C ARG A 557 -7.24 -25.67 -1.97
N ASP A 558 -7.07 -25.95 -3.27
CA ASP A 558 -7.36 -27.25 -3.86
C ASP A 558 -6.41 -28.33 -3.35
N GLU A 559 -5.10 -28.08 -3.37
CA GLU A 559 -4.10 -29.01 -2.86
C GLU A 559 -4.35 -29.34 -1.39
N TYR A 560 -4.56 -28.32 -0.56
CA TYR A 560 -4.86 -28.50 0.85
C TYR A 560 -6.18 -29.26 1.05
N ALA A 561 -7.22 -28.92 0.31
CA ALA A 561 -8.53 -29.58 0.40
C ALA A 561 -8.44 -31.07 0.04
N MET A 562 -7.64 -31.42 -0.98
CA MET A 562 -7.34 -32.80 -1.34
C MET A 562 -6.58 -33.53 -0.22
N GLU A 563 -5.55 -32.90 0.37
CA GLU A 563 -4.78 -33.49 1.47
C GLU A 563 -5.62 -33.73 2.73
N GLN A 564 -6.57 -32.84 3.02
CA GLN A 564 -7.40 -32.88 4.23
C GLN A 564 -8.80 -33.50 4.00
N GLU A 565 -9.07 -34.03 2.80
CA GLU A 565 -10.36 -34.62 2.39
C GLU A 565 -11.57 -33.71 2.70
N MET A 566 -11.47 -32.42 2.34
CA MET A 566 -12.51 -31.42 2.57
C MET A 566 -12.79 -30.57 1.34
N SER A 567 -13.68 -29.58 1.45
CA SER A 567 -14.01 -28.67 0.36
C SER A 567 -13.08 -27.45 0.38
N PRO A 568 -12.54 -27.00 -0.78
CA PRO A 568 -11.71 -25.79 -0.84
C PRO A 568 -12.48 -24.54 -0.38
N TRP A 569 -13.80 -24.50 -0.64
CA TRP A 569 -14.70 -23.42 -0.22
C TRP A 569 -14.87 -23.30 1.29
N SER A 570 -14.43 -24.29 2.07
CA SER A 570 -14.45 -24.23 3.53
C SER A 570 -13.21 -23.58 4.15
N ILE A 571 -12.24 -23.17 3.33
CA ILE A 571 -10.93 -22.66 3.76
C ILE A 571 -10.90 -21.12 3.65
N GLY A 572 -11.63 -20.46 4.55
CA GLY A 572 -11.50 -19.02 4.79
C GLY A 572 -11.80 -18.12 3.59
N MET A 573 -12.53 -18.60 2.57
CA MET A 573 -12.89 -17.85 1.37
C MET A 573 -14.07 -16.89 1.59
N LEU A 574 -15.00 -17.24 2.48
CA LEU A 574 -16.27 -16.53 2.67
C LEU A 574 -16.31 -15.85 4.03
N SER A 575 -17.00 -14.71 4.11
CA SER A 575 -17.28 -14.04 5.38
C SER A 575 -18.41 -14.73 6.15
N ASP A 576 -18.40 -14.59 7.48
CA ASP A 576 -19.42 -15.18 8.38
C ASP A 576 -20.80 -14.48 8.32
N LYS A 577 -21.05 -13.66 7.28
CA LYS A 577 -22.27 -12.87 7.14
C LYS A 577 -23.43 -13.77 6.66
N GLU A 578 -24.25 -14.26 7.58
CA GLU A 578 -25.57 -14.83 7.24
C GLU A 578 -26.58 -13.73 6.92
N ASN A 579 -26.44 -13.08 5.76
CA ASN A 579 -27.36 -12.03 5.29
C ASN A 579 -28.12 -12.49 4.04
N PHE A 580 -28.81 -13.62 4.12
CA PHE A 580 -29.67 -14.06 3.02
C PHE A 580 -30.81 -13.07 2.80
N LYS A 581 -30.69 -12.26 1.75
CA LYS A 581 -31.67 -11.26 1.33
C LYS A 581 -32.17 -11.67 -0.04
N ASN A 582 -33.15 -12.57 -0.12
CA ASN A 582 -33.74 -12.98 -1.41
C ASN A 582 -34.31 -11.77 -2.15
N THR A 583 -33.47 -11.16 -2.98
CA THR A 583 -33.70 -9.92 -3.71
C THR A 583 -33.02 -10.05 -5.06
N LYS A 584 -33.43 -9.20 -6.00
CA LYS A 584 -32.87 -9.19 -7.36
C LYS A 584 -31.39 -8.78 -7.40
N GLN A 585 -30.98 -7.97 -6.43
CA GLN A 585 -29.64 -7.41 -6.27
C GLN A 585 -28.77 -8.24 -5.31
N GLN A 586 -29.25 -9.39 -4.83
CA GLN A 586 -28.45 -10.25 -3.98
C GLN A 586 -27.25 -10.78 -4.76
N HIS A 587 -26.05 -10.54 -4.24
CA HIS A 587 -24.81 -10.95 -4.88
C HIS A 587 -24.51 -12.43 -4.64
N LEU A 588 -23.76 -13.07 -5.56
CA LEU A 588 -23.40 -14.49 -5.43
C LEU A 588 -22.68 -14.82 -4.11
N TYR A 589 -21.77 -13.94 -3.68
CA TYR A 589 -21.04 -14.10 -2.42
C TYR A 589 -21.91 -14.02 -1.16
N GLU A 590 -23.18 -13.59 -1.28
CA GLU A 590 -24.16 -13.54 -0.17
C GLU A 590 -25.00 -14.82 -0.04
N PHE A 591 -24.83 -15.80 -0.94
CA PHE A 591 -25.52 -17.09 -0.84
C PHE A 591 -24.83 -18.02 0.18
N PRO A 592 -25.52 -19.04 0.71
CA PRO A 592 -24.87 -20.05 1.55
C PRO A 592 -23.69 -20.72 0.82
N ARG A 593 -22.62 -21.05 1.56
CA ARG A 593 -21.40 -21.68 1.02
C ARG A 593 -21.68 -22.85 0.07
N SER A 594 -22.60 -23.75 0.45
CA SER A 594 -22.93 -24.93 -0.35
C SER A 594 -23.63 -24.61 -1.68
N ILE A 595 -24.23 -23.42 -1.80
CA ILE A 595 -24.84 -22.93 -3.03
C ILE A 595 -23.79 -22.25 -3.89
N GLN A 596 -22.93 -21.43 -3.30
CA GLN A 596 -21.77 -20.83 -3.97
C GLN A 596 -20.87 -21.90 -4.60
N GLU A 597 -20.48 -22.91 -3.82
CA GLU A 597 -19.67 -24.05 -4.28
C GLU A 597 -20.34 -24.80 -5.44
N ARG A 598 -21.66 -24.99 -5.41
CA ARG A 598 -22.37 -25.64 -6.53
C ARG A 598 -22.42 -24.76 -7.78
N LEU A 599 -22.63 -23.45 -7.63
CA LEU A 599 -22.63 -22.50 -8.74
C LEU A 599 -21.25 -22.47 -9.43
N TYR A 600 -20.18 -22.51 -8.64
CA TYR A 600 -18.82 -22.64 -9.15
C TYR A 600 -18.63 -23.97 -9.90
N ASN A 601 -18.98 -25.10 -9.28
CA ASN A 601 -18.74 -26.42 -9.88
C ASN A 601 -19.50 -26.65 -11.20
N ILE A 602 -20.71 -26.08 -11.37
CA ILE A 602 -21.47 -26.25 -12.62
C ILE A 602 -20.86 -25.50 -13.80
N GLU A 603 -20.07 -24.45 -13.55
CA GLU A 603 -19.33 -23.73 -14.59
C GLU A 603 -18.30 -24.66 -15.22
N SER A 604 -17.52 -25.36 -14.39
CA SER A 604 -16.40 -26.16 -14.89
C SER A 604 -16.77 -27.60 -15.27
N THR A 605 -17.85 -28.16 -14.69
CA THR A 605 -18.21 -29.57 -14.89
C THR A 605 -19.54 -29.82 -15.59
N GLY A 606 -20.48 -28.86 -15.52
CA GLY A 606 -21.83 -29.03 -16.07
C GLY A 606 -22.62 -30.19 -15.46
N MET A 607 -22.25 -30.69 -14.29
CA MET A 607 -22.88 -31.89 -13.72
C MET A 607 -24.39 -31.67 -13.50
N LYS A 608 -25.19 -32.53 -14.16
CA LYS A 608 -26.66 -32.44 -14.10
C LYS A 608 -27.21 -32.50 -12.67
N GLU A 609 -26.57 -33.26 -11.78
CA GLU A 609 -26.98 -33.36 -10.37
C GLU A 609 -26.89 -32.00 -9.65
N ASP A 610 -25.84 -31.22 -9.89
CA ASP A 610 -25.67 -29.90 -9.27
C ASP A 610 -26.63 -28.88 -9.87
N ILE A 611 -26.82 -28.91 -11.18
CA ILE A 611 -27.83 -28.09 -11.87
C ILE A 611 -29.22 -28.37 -11.29
N ASP A 612 -29.63 -29.64 -11.19
CA ASP A 612 -30.95 -30.01 -10.68
C ASP A 612 -31.14 -29.60 -9.21
N LYS A 613 -30.08 -29.68 -8.38
CA LYS A 613 -30.10 -29.19 -6.99
C LYS A 613 -30.21 -27.66 -6.92
N LEU A 614 -29.54 -26.92 -7.80
CA LEU A 614 -29.64 -25.46 -7.87
C LEU A 614 -31.04 -25.02 -8.32
N PHE A 615 -31.66 -25.73 -9.27
CA PHE A 615 -33.06 -25.53 -9.63
C PHE A 615 -33.99 -25.83 -8.45
N ALA A 616 -33.80 -26.94 -7.73
CA ALA A 616 -34.59 -27.26 -6.54
C ALA A 616 -34.46 -26.18 -5.46
N TYR A 617 -33.23 -25.73 -5.18
CA TYR A 617 -32.97 -24.64 -4.24
C TYR A 617 -33.64 -23.33 -4.65
N LYS A 618 -33.56 -22.98 -5.94
CA LYS A 618 -34.23 -21.80 -6.51
C LYS A 618 -35.73 -21.85 -6.28
N GLU A 619 -36.38 -22.97 -6.59
CA GLU A 619 -37.83 -23.11 -6.46
C GLU A 619 -38.29 -23.12 -5.00
N GLU A 620 -37.57 -23.84 -4.13
CA GLU A 620 -37.86 -23.91 -2.70
C GLU A 620 -37.78 -22.54 -2.03
N ASN A 621 -36.74 -21.76 -2.35
CA ASN A 621 -36.45 -20.47 -1.72
C ASN A 621 -36.96 -19.27 -2.52
N ARG A 622 -37.55 -19.50 -3.70
CA ARG A 622 -38.03 -18.49 -4.66
C ARG A 622 -36.93 -17.49 -5.03
N ILE A 623 -35.74 -17.99 -5.31
CA ILE A 623 -34.57 -17.15 -5.61
C ILE A 623 -34.83 -16.29 -6.84
N CYS A 624 -34.64 -14.98 -6.67
CA CYS A 624 -34.85 -14.00 -7.72
C CYS A 624 -33.62 -13.14 -8.04
N SER A 625 -32.45 -13.46 -7.46
CA SER A 625 -31.17 -12.82 -7.76
C SER A 625 -30.87 -12.88 -9.25
N GLU A 626 -30.59 -11.73 -9.87
CA GLU A 626 -30.28 -11.67 -11.29
C GLU A 626 -28.92 -12.29 -11.62
N GLU A 627 -27.96 -12.25 -10.69
CA GLU A 627 -26.65 -12.92 -10.82
C GLU A 627 -26.80 -14.44 -10.76
N PHE A 628 -27.58 -14.96 -9.81
CA PHE A 628 -27.85 -16.39 -9.70
C PHE A 628 -28.50 -16.93 -10.98
N LEU A 629 -29.51 -16.20 -11.48
CA LEU A 629 -30.22 -16.57 -12.71
C LEU A 629 -29.29 -16.51 -13.93
N TYR A 630 -28.41 -15.49 -13.99
CA TYR A 630 -27.41 -15.37 -15.06
C TYR A 630 -26.46 -16.58 -15.07
N MET A 631 -25.79 -16.85 -13.95
CA MET A 631 -24.83 -17.96 -13.83
C MET A 631 -25.45 -19.29 -14.21
N LEU A 632 -26.59 -19.64 -13.60
CA LEU A 632 -27.26 -20.90 -13.90
C LEU A 632 -27.73 -20.98 -15.36
N SER A 633 -28.14 -19.86 -15.97
CA SER A 633 -28.51 -19.83 -17.38
C SER A 633 -27.30 -20.05 -18.28
N SER A 634 -26.20 -19.31 -18.04
CA SER A 634 -24.98 -19.38 -18.83
C SER A 634 -24.39 -20.80 -18.80
N SER A 635 -24.23 -21.40 -17.63
CA SER A 635 -23.78 -22.80 -17.53
C SER A 635 -24.75 -23.77 -18.22
N CYS A 636 -26.07 -23.56 -18.10
CA CYS A 636 -27.03 -24.38 -18.85
C CYS A 636 -26.87 -24.27 -20.37
N ILE A 637 -26.50 -23.10 -20.90
CA ILE A 637 -26.24 -22.92 -22.34
C ILE A 637 -24.98 -23.69 -22.72
N VAL A 638 -23.86 -23.46 -22.01
CA VAL A 638 -22.57 -24.10 -22.26
C VAL A 638 -22.68 -25.62 -22.33
N TYR A 639 -23.45 -26.23 -21.41
CA TYR A 639 -23.62 -27.69 -21.34
C TYR A 639 -24.87 -28.24 -22.06
N GLY A 640 -25.55 -27.42 -22.87
CA GLY A 640 -26.63 -27.88 -23.76
C GLY A 640 -27.98 -28.11 -23.08
N TYR A 641 -28.18 -27.66 -21.85
CA TYR A 641 -29.47 -27.63 -21.15
C TYR A 641 -30.33 -26.43 -21.60
N ILE A 642 -30.53 -26.29 -22.92
CA ILE A 642 -31.14 -25.11 -23.55
C ILE A 642 -32.57 -24.86 -23.08
N LYS A 643 -33.33 -25.91 -22.75
CA LYS A 643 -34.72 -25.76 -22.26
C LYS A 643 -34.74 -25.10 -20.88
N GLU A 644 -33.85 -25.54 -19.99
CA GLU A 644 -33.63 -24.99 -18.66
C GLU A 644 -33.16 -23.52 -18.77
N ALA A 645 -32.16 -23.24 -19.61
CA ALA A 645 -31.67 -21.89 -19.86
C ALA A 645 -32.78 -20.94 -20.34
N ARG A 646 -33.57 -21.34 -21.35
CA ARG A 646 -34.69 -20.53 -21.88
C ARG A 646 -35.75 -20.22 -20.81
N SER A 647 -35.95 -21.10 -19.83
CA SER A 647 -36.85 -20.84 -18.70
C SER A 647 -36.34 -19.71 -17.81
N LEU A 648 -35.07 -19.74 -17.44
CA LEU A 648 -34.42 -18.73 -16.60
C LEU A 648 -34.30 -17.38 -17.31
N ILE A 649 -33.94 -17.37 -18.60
CA ILE A 649 -33.91 -16.17 -19.45
C ILE A 649 -35.28 -15.47 -19.48
N LYS A 650 -36.38 -16.24 -19.54
CA LYS A 650 -37.73 -15.68 -19.50
C LYS A 650 -38.03 -14.97 -18.17
N GLU A 651 -37.49 -15.46 -17.06
CA GLU A 651 -37.59 -14.78 -15.77
C GLU A 651 -36.81 -13.47 -15.78
N LEU A 652 -35.55 -13.49 -16.25
CA LEU A 652 -34.69 -12.30 -16.40
C LEU A 652 -35.35 -11.21 -17.28
N LYS A 653 -36.00 -11.58 -18.39
CA LYS A 653 -36.75 -10.65 -19.26
C LYS A 653 -37.87 -9.89 -18.54
N ASN A 654 -38.46 -10.52 -17.53
CA ASN A 654 -39.55 -9.95 -16.76
C ASN A 654 -39.06 -9.30 -15.45
N SER A 655 -37.74 -9.25 -15.23
CA SER A 655 -37.14 -8.69 -14.03
C SER A 655 -36.80 -7.19 -14.18
N SER A 656 -35.60 -6.75 -13.80
CA SER A 656 -35.18 -5.35 -13.84
C SER A 656 -34.74 -4.92 -15.25
N THR A 657 -34.38 -3.64 -15.40
CA THR A 657 -33.74 -3.14 -16.62
C THR A 657 -32.40 -3.85 -16.88
N ALA A 658 -31.65 -4.19 -15.83
CA ALA A 658 -30.41 -4.94 -15.94
C ALA A 658 -30.68 -6.40 -16.36
N GLY A 659 -31.60 -7.10 -15.67
CA GLY A 659 -32.03 -8.44 -16.05
C GLY A 659 -32.52 -8.55 -17.50
N LYS A 660 -33.21 -7.53 -18.02
CA LYS A 660 -33.61 -7.46 -19.44
C LYS A 660 -32.44 -7.34 -20.41
N LYS A 661 -31.36 -6.66 -20.02
CA LYS A 661 -30.14 -6.57 -20.85
C LYS A 661 -29.43 -7.91 -20.87
N ILE A 662 -29.23 -8.52 -19.70
CA ILE A 662 -28.60 -9.84 -19.55
C ILE A 662 -29.37 -10.91 -20.32
N ALA A 663 -30.69 -10.91 -20.22
CA ALA A 663 -31.52 -11.85 -20.99
C ALA A 663 -31.29 -11.75 -22.50
N LYS A 664 -30.95 -10.56 -23.04
CA LYS A 664 -30.61 -10.42 -24.46
C LYS A 664 -29.23 -10.96 -24.78
N LEU A 665 -28.27 -10.82 -23.86
CA LEU A 665 -26.92 -11.39 -24.01
C LEU A 665 -27.00 -12.92 -24.08
N LEU A 666 -27.69 -13.54 -23.12
CA LEU A 666 -27.90 -14.99 -23.08
C LEU A 666 -28.70 -15.52 -24.30
N GLU A 667 -29.58 -14.71 -24.90
CA GLU A 667 -30.25 -15.10 -26.15
C GLU A 667 -29.31 -15.13 -27.35
N ILE A 668 -28.36 -14.18 -27.40
CA ILE A 668 -27.33 -14.18 -28.44
C ILE A 668 -26.43 -15.41 -28.29
N GLU A 669 -26.06 -15.79 -27.05
CA GLU A 669 -25.29 -17.01 -26.77
C GLU A 669 -26.02 -18.27 -27.22
N ILE A 670 -27.32 -18.37 -26.95
CA ILE A 670 -28.14 -19.49 -27.45
C ILE A 670 -28.16 -19.53 -28.98
N ASP A 671 -28.35 -18.39 -29.65
CA ASP A 671 -28.35 -18.33 -31.10
C ASP A 671 -26.98 -18.75 -31.68
N GLN A 672 -25.88 -18.39 -31.01
CA GLN A 672 -24.54 -18.85 -31.38
C GLN A 672 -24.38 -20.36 -31.18
N TYR A 673 -24.84 -20.90 -30.06
CA TYR A 673 -24.83 -22.34 -29.78
C TYR A 673 -25.61 -23.12 -30.84
N ASP A 674 -26.84 -22.70 -31.16
CA ASP A 674 -27.69 -23.34 -32.16
C ASP A 674 -27.00 -23.32 -33.54
N ASN A 675 -26.35 -22.22 -33.93
CA ASN A 675 -25.58 -22.14 -35.18
C ASN A 675 -24.37 -23.07 -35.22
N VAL A 676 -23.66 -23.26 -34.10
CA VAL A 676 -22.51 -24.19 -34.03
C VAL A 676 -22.99 -25.63 -34.13
N MET A 677 -24.05 -26.00 -33.41
CA MET A 677 -24.59 -27.37 -33.46
C MET A 677 -25.15 -27.71 -34.85
N ASP A 678 -25.82 -26.76 -35.51
CA ASP A 678 -26.29 -26.92 -36.90
C ASP A 678 -25.13 -27.16 -37.88
N MET A 679 -23.92 -26.63 -37.63
CA MET A 679 -22.72 -26.89 -38.45
C MET A 679 -22.10 -28.27 -38.21
N TRP A 680 -22.33 -28.88 -37.05
CA TRP A 680 -21.76 -30.18 -36.67
C TRP A 680 -22.65 -31.36 -37.10
N ASP A 681 -23.91 -31.08 -37.45
CA ASP A 681 -24.87 -32.03 -38.01
C ASP A 681 -24.78 -32.19 -39.55
N PHE A 682 -23.76 -31.58 -40.20
CA PHE A 682 -23.50 -31.68 -41.66
C PHE A 682 -22.34 -32.61 -42.05
#